data_AF-A0A482WZE3-F1
#
_entry.id   AF-A0A482WZE3-F1
#
_cell.length_a   1.000
_cell.length_b   1.000
_cell.length_c   1.000
_cell.angle_alpha   90.00
_cell.angle_beta   90.00
_cell.angle_gamma   90.00
#
_symmetry.space_group_name_H-M   'P 1'
#
loop_
_entity.id
_entity.type
_entity.pdbx_description
1 polymer ?
#
loop_
_entity_poly.entity_id
_entity_poly.type
_entity_poly.pdbx_seq_one_letter_code
_entity_poly.pdbx_strand_id
1 'polypeptide(L)'
;MLQPVRTFFHTNKSTCAEWLTRIRLAVVVVSLHCGLAASAVRNGHCLLQDLLDSGNTQGPEFETAVLYVAWGLSRLQEAEAVQGLYAWCRDTVGSKLPFLKPLVEHAASRYEQAIDQYKMLLNNEVFDSPAKTSSVPIEEERKPCSANIVHTLKPLVADQLTECYLALQDWNGLQEWKELEVKLLPNQNGNASKRFKFVTTTSAKSMEAFDSGDVAAAEQLLNWTCPQGEGGDTPPSWNCYQLLGDTSHSLMNVAVKMAAGGAQFAIDDNCRKHLLHCKSMANACVVESVRNVPSEILNEATLLQFAANALLPDGAAAADGGVASFLSVAEPTHNKRKQLDSRMLAQVHWWCSALQLTAAGNHRKSCDELSLQLAKTARKEGNIGLASRQMYKQLKDVLGLGVEETNGVNNLAKSVLNGLKDMSAMVWTDHKAAVLYEIAKLQYSMGHRDTALQLCTTVAFELAATPTTTSAAAEGAWLRERCARMLLTLAKWQQAAAGSTADDVIGSLDKLLDACDSVNRAGKCVDASLLDVMNCDLSPNTVVSAGDSVTGRLLREAVVQCGGGGAKAWASLANWAYRWGRRVLDRTEHVLSDAEKAAIDQLLLAAPASVGVDAERVYAILVHNRPSADEEEDIEAENMHTSEMVEWQLQEVGAFTDDQLSALVEMWRRSHARVYTYYELAAHAYFKYLQLLAADQHTTQVQQHWLLGISSESVMF
;
A
#
# COMPACT_ATOMS: atom_id res chain seq x y z
N MET A 1 51.83 3.05 -27.40
CA MET A 1 50.57 2.64 -28.07
C MET A 1 49.36 3.50 -27.75
N LEU A 2 49.20 4.09 -26.56
CA LEU A 2 48.01 4.91 -26.22
C LEU A 2 47.98 6.32 -26.87
N GLN A 3 49.14 6.95 -27.10
CA GLN A 3 49.19 8.32 -27.63
C GLN A 3 48.69 8.43 -29.09
N PRO A 4 49.06 7.54 -30.03
CA PRO A 4 48.48 7.55 -31.38
C PRO A 4 46.96 7.32 -31.38
N VAL A 5 46.45 6.46 -30.50
CA VAL A 5 45.00 6.19 -30.37
C VAL A 5 44.25 7.42 -29.86
N ARG A 6 44.78 8.11 -28.85
CA ARG A 6 44.19 9.36 -28.34
C ARG A 6 44.13 10.44 -29.41
N THR A 7 45.23 10.63 -30.15
CA THR A 7 45.28 11.61 -31.23
C THR A 7 44.26 11.28 -32.32
N PHE A 8 44.13 10.01 -32.70
CA PHE A 8 43.13 9.57 -33.69
C PHE A 8 41.70 9.94 -33.26
N PHE A 9 41.28 9.59 -32.05
CA PHE A 9 39.92 9.89 -31.59
C PHE A 9 39.71 11.38 -31.30
N HIS A 10 40.74 12.12 -30.94
CA HIS A 10 40.63 13.58 -30.79
C HIS A 10 40.36 14.25 -32.15
N THR A 11 41.06 13.82 -33.20
CA THR A 11 40.85 14.35 -34.56
C THR A 11 39.52 13.93 -35.15
N ASN A 12 39.08 12.68 -34.93
CA ASN A 12 37.86 12.12 -35.52
C ASN A 12 36.61 12.22 -34.61
N LYS A 13 36.69 12.95 -33.50
CA LYS A 13 35.64 13.02 -32.47
C LYS A 13 34.29 13.42 -33.04
N SER A 14 34.25 14.44 -33.90
CA SER A 14 33.02 14.97 -34.49
C SER A 14 32.31 13.93 -35.35
N THR A 15 33.03 13.24 -36.22
CA THR A 15 32.47 12.19 -37.07
C THR A 15 31.93 11.01 -36.25
N CYS A 16 32.64 10.60 -35.19
CA CYS A 16 32.15 9.56 -34.29
C CYS A 16 30.88 9.99 -33.54
N ALA A 17 30.84 11.23 -33.04
CA ALA A 17 29.69 11.78 -32.34
C ALA A 17 28.47 11.90 -33.27
N GLU A 18 28.66 12.44 -34.46
CA GLU A 18 27.60 12.58 -35.47
C GLU A 18 27.03 11.22 -35.88
N TRP A 19 27.89 10.23 -36.10
CA TRP A 19 27.44 8.87 -36.40
C TRP A 19 26.58 8.29 -35.27
N LEU A 20 27.01 8.45 -34.01
CA LEU A 20 26.25 8.00 -32.84
C LEU A 20 24.90 8.70 -32.74
N THR A 21 24.84 10.02 -32.90
CA THR A 21 23.59 10.79 -32.86
C THR A 21 22.60 10.30 -33.92
N ARG A 22 23.05 10.04 -35.15
CA ARG A 22 22.20 9.56 -36.25
C ARG A 22 21.58 8.18 -35.99
N ILE A 23 22.29 7.27 -35.32
CA ILE A 23 21.80 5.91 -35.06
C ILE A 23 21.07 5.78 -33.71
N ARG A 24 21.15 6.80 -32.85
CA ARG A 24 20.76 6.71 -31.44
C ARG A 24 19.30 6.31 -31.26
N LEU A 25 18.39 6.87 -32.07
CA LEU A 25 16.97 6.52 -32.03
C LEU A 25 16.74 5.04 -32.36
N ALA A 26 17.43 4.50 -33.35
CA ALA A 26 17.34 3.08 -33.70
C ALA A 26 17.87 2.19 -32.56
N VAL A 27 18.97 2.59 -31.91
CA VAL A 27 19.51 1.89 -30.73
C VAL A 27 18.50 1.88 -29.58
N VAL A 28 17.81 3.00 -29.34
CA VAL A 28 16.75 3.09 -28.32
C VAL A 28 15.61 2.11 -28.61
N VAL A 29 15.09 2.11 -29.84
CA VAL A 29 13.99 1.22 -30.26
C VAL A 29 14.39 -0.25 -30.13
N VAL A 30 15.55 -0.64 -30.66
CA VAL A 30 16.05 -2.02 -30.56
C VAL A 30 16.23 -2.42 -29.11
N SER A 31 16.84 -1.56 -28.29
CA SER A 31 17.05 -1.83 -26.86
C SER A 31 15.73 -2.07 -26.12
N LEU A 32 14.69 -1.27 -26.39
CA LEU A 32 13.37 -1.44 -25.77
C LEU A 32 12.79 -2.81 -26.11
N HIS A 33 12.70 -3.15 -27.39
CA HIS A 33 12.10 -4.42 -27.82
C HIS A 33 12.91 -5.66 -27.40
N CYS A 34 14.21 -5.52 -27.13
CA CYS A 34 15.06 -6.58 -26.59
C CYS A 34 15.01 -6.70 -25.05
N GLY A 35 14.22 -5.88 -24.35
CA GLY A 35 14.10 -5.95 -22.89
C GLY A 35 15.26 -5.28 -22.15
N LEU A 36 15.92 -4.31 -22.81
CA LEU A 36 17.07 -3.57 -22.31
C LEU A 36 16.69 -2.10 -22.06
N ALA A 37 15.61 -1.83 -21.32
CA ALA A 37 15.16 -0.46 -21.11
C ALA A 37 16.21 0.45 -20.45
N ALA A 38 17.10 -0.06 -19.58
CA ALA A 38 18.19 0.74 -19.03
C ALA A 38 19.11 1.31 -20.14
N SER A 39 19.43 0.50 -21.16
CA SER A 39 20.19 0.94 -22.33
C SER A 39 19.39 1.94 -23.17
N ALA A 40 18.08 1.69 -23.35
CA ALA A 40 17.20 2.58 -24.07
C ALA A 40 17.08 3.96 -23.39
N VAL A 41 16.93 4.01 -22.06
CA VAL A 41 16.85 5.24 -21.28
C VAL A 41 18.16 6.00 -21.35
N ARG A 42 19.31 5.33 -21.20
CA ARG A 42 20.62 5.97 -21.34
C ARG A 42 20.78 6.62 -22.72
N ASN A 43 20.56 5.85 -23.77
CA ASN A 43 20.71 6.36 -25.14
C ASN A 43 19.65 7.41 -25.45
N GLY A 44 18.44 7.27 -24.93
CA GLY A 44 17.36 8.23 -25.11
C GLY A 44 17.63 9.56 -24.41
N HIS A 45 18.18 9.57 -23.18
CA HIS A 45 18.59 10.81 -22.53
C HIS A 45 19.70 11.53 -23.30
N CYS A 46 20.69 10.79 -23.80
CA CYS A 46 21.69 11.41 -24.67
C CYS A 46 21.08 11.94 -25.98
N LEU A 47 20.06 11.27 -26.55
CA LEU A 47 19.35 11.77 -27.73
C LEU A 47 18.60 13.07 -27.42
N LEU A 48 17.91 13.12 -26.29
CA LEU A 48 17.19 14.32 -25.86
C LEU A 48 18.16 15.49 -25.63
N GLN A 49 19.34 15.23 -25.08
CA GLN A 49 20.39 16.24 -24.93
C GLN A 49 20.93 16.71 -26.29
N ASP A 50 21.25 15.78 -27.21
CA ASP A 50 21.71 16.11 -28.56
C ASP A 50 20.66 16.97 -29.32
N LEU A 51 19.37 16.66 -29.16
CA LEU A 51 18.25 17.42 -29.74
C LEU A 51 18.06 18.80 -29.08
N LEU A 52 18.28 18.91 -27.77
CA LEU A 52 18.26 20.18 -27.06
C LEU A 52 19.40 21.10 -27.54
N ASP A 53 20.63 20.58 -27.57
CA ASP A 53 21.83 21.32 -27.94
C ASP A 53 21.79 21.80 -29.40
N SER A 54 21.11 21.04 -30.27
CA SER A 54 20.89 21.40 -31.68
C SER A 54 19.65 22.27 -31.92
N GLY A 55 18.86 22.57 -30.88
CA GLY A 55 17.62 23.36 -30.98
C GLY A 55 16.46 22.61 -31.67
N ASN A 56 16.55 21.30 -31.86
CA ASN A 56 15.54 20.46 -32.52
C ASN A 56 14.54 19.87 -31.51
N THR A 57 13.87 20.72 -30.73
CA THR A 57 12.96 20.29 -29.64
C THR A 57 11.47 20.38 -29.99
N GLN A 58 11.13 20.85 -31.19
CA GLN A 58 9.76 21.14 -31.61
C GLN A 58 9.22 20.16 -32.67
N GLY A 59 10.00 19.14 -33.03
CA GLY A 59 9.71 18.19 -34.09
C GLY A 59 9.25 16.80 -33.60
N PRO A 60 8.72 15.96 -34.52
CA PRO A 60 8.26 14.60 -34.22
C PRO A 60 9.36 13.69 -33.66
N GLU A 61 10.62 13.94 -34.05
CA GLU A 61 11.78 13.18 -33.56
C GLU A 61 11.98 13.36 -32.06
N PHE A 62 11.87 14.61 -31.57
CA PHE A 62 11.93 14.90 -30.13
C PHE A 62 10.77 14.26 -29.38
N GLU A 63 9.54 14.43 -29.86
CA GLU A 63 8.36 13.82 -29.21
C GLU A 63 8.47 12.30 -29.16
N THR A 64 8.99 11.66 -30.23
CA THR A 64 9.22 10.21 -30.31
C THR A 64 10.32 9.77 -29.34
N ALA A 65 11.43 10.52 -29.25
CA ALA A 65 12.49 10.25 -28.29
C ALA A 65 11.98 10.33 -26.84
N VAL A 66 11.18 11.35 -26.52
CA VAL A 66 10.54 11.50 -25.20
C VAL A 66 9.62 10.31 -24.91
N LEU A 67 8.79 9.90 -25.89
CA LEU A 67 7.89 8.77 -25.75
C LEU A 67 8.65 7.48 -25.43
N TYR A 68 9.75 7.19 -26.14
CA TYR A 68 10.55 6.00 -25.90
C TYR A 68 11.33 6.02 -24.60
N VAL A 69 11.84 7.18 -24.16
CA VAL A 69 12.44 7.33 -22.83
C VAL A 69 11.39 7.09 -21.75
N ALA A 70 10.22 7.68 -21.88
CA ALA A 70 9.12 7.48 -20.93
C ALA A 70 8.65 6.03 -20.90
N TRP A 71 8.57 5.35 -22.06
CA TRP A 71 8.25 3.94 -22.12
C TRP A 71 9.31 3.10 -21.40
N GLY A 72 10.60 3.34 -21.65
CA GLY A 72 11.69 2.64 -20.96
C GLY A 72 11.68 2.85 -19.44
N LEU A 73 11.49 4.09 -18.98
CA LEU A 73 11.34 4.39 -17.55
C LEU A 73 10.12 3.70 -16.92
N SER A 74 9.02 3.61 -17.67
CA SER A 74 7.82 2.89 -17.24
C SER A 74 8.06 1.39 -17.08
N ARG A 75 8.84 0.77 -17.96
CA ARG A 75 9.23 -0.65 -17.83
C ARG A 75 10.14 -0.91 -16.63
N LEU A 76 10.98 0.07 -16.27
CA LEU A 76 11.79 0.03 -15.05
C LEU A 76 11.01 0.36 -13.77
N GLN A 77 9.71 0.68 -13.87
CA GLN A 77 8.83 1.08 -12.76
C GLN A 77 9.27 2.38 -12.05
N GLU A 78 9.89 3.30 -12.79
CA GLU A 78 10.42 4.57 -12.26
C GLU A 78 9.43 5.73 -12.51
N ALA A 79 8.29 5.72 -11.81
CA ALA A 79 7.23 6.73 -11.96
C ALA A 79 7.71 8.17 -11.71
N GLU A 80 8.56 8.38 -10.70
CA GLU A 80 9.11 9.71 -10.39
C GLU A 80 10.00 10.24 -11.51
N ALA A 81 10.75 9.36 -12.20
CA ALA A 81 11.57 9.74 -13.33
C ALA A 81 10.72 10.15 -14.55
N VAL A 82 9.61 9.46 -14.82
CA VAL A 82 8.65 9.86 -15.87
C VAL A 82 8.02 11.21 -15.52
N GLN A 83 7.67 11.43 -14.25
CA GLN A 83 7.16 12.71 -13.76
C GLN A 83 8.20 13.83 -13.92
N GLY A 84 9.47 13.55 -13.62
CA GLY A 84 10.59 14.46 -13.83
C GLY A 84 10.79 14.80 -15.31
N LEU A 85 10.68 13.82 -16.20
CA LEU A 85 10.72 14.03 -17.65
C LEU A 85 9.57 14.93 -18.12
N TYR A 86 8.35 14.72 -17.62
CA TYR A 86 7.21 15.59 -17.90
C TYR A 86 7.45 17.04 -17.43
N ALA A 87 7.97 17.23 -16.22
CA ALA A 87 8.32 18.54 -15.69
C ALA A 87 9.42 19.22 -16.53
N TRP A 88 10.45 18.47 -16.92
CA TRP A 88 11.54 18.98 -17.76
C TRP A 88 11.05 19.41 -19.15
N CYS A 89 10.18 18.63 -19.81
CA CYS A 89 9.58 19.02 -21.08
C CYS A 89 8.77 20.32 -20.95
N ARG A 90 8.02 20.48 -19.85
CA ARG A 90 7.23 21.69 -19.59
C ARG A 90 8.12 22.91 -19.30
N ASP A 91 9.09 22.77 -18.41
CA ASP A 91 9.81 23.91 -17.82
C ASP A 91 11.05 24.31 -18.63
N THR A 92 11.73 23.34 -19.27
CA THR A 92 12.95 23.61 -20.08
C THR A 92 12.63 23.74 -21.58
N VAL A 93 11.75 22.88 -22.10
CA VAL A 93 11.43 22.86 -23.55
C VAL A 93 10.19 23.71 -23.88
N GLY A 94 9.36 24.03 -22.88
CA GLY A 94 8.11 24.76 -23.09
C GLY A 94 7.01 23.91 -23.73
N SER A 95 7.11 22.59 -23.70
CA SER A 95 6.16 21.67 -24.33
C SER A 95 5.44 20.80 -23.29
N LYS A 96 4.12 20.92 -23.21
CA LYS A 96 3.27 20.05 -22.38
C LYS A 96 2.91 18.82 -23.20
N LEU A 97 3.42 17.65 -22.81
CA LEU A 97 3.16 16.36 -23.48
C LEU A 97 2.18 15.50 -22.65
N PRO A 98 0.86 15.50 -22.95
CA PRO A 98 -0.15 14.87 -22.09
C PRO A 98 -0.04 13.35 -22.02
N PHE A 99 0.51 12.71 -23.06
CA PHE A 99 0.68 11.25 -23.12
C PHE A 99 1.66 10.70 -22.06
N LEU A 100 2.44 11.57 -21.40
CA LEU A 100 3.32 11.17 -20.30
C LEU A 100 2.54 10.86 -19.00
N LYS A 101 1.38 11.48 -18.79
CA LYS A 101 0.57 11.28 -17.58
C LYS A 101 0.16 9.81 -17.37
N PRO A 102 -0.46 9.12 -18.35
CA PRO A 102 -0.83 7.72 -18.15
C PRO A 102 0.39 6.81 -17.97
N LEU A 103 1.55 7.16 -18.53
CA LEU A 103 2.80 6.42 -18.32
C LEU A 103 3.34 6.56 -16.89
N VAL A 104 3.10 7.69 -16.21
CA VAL A 104 3.43 7.85 -14.77
C VAL A 104 2.61 6.87 -13.94
N GLU A 105 1.28 6.83 -14.15
CA GLU A 105 0.42 5.91 -13.41
C GLU A 105 0.73 4.45 -13.73
N HIS A 106 1.03 4.13 -15.00
CA HIS A 106 1.48 2.80 -15.41
C HIS A 106 2.77 2.40 -14.69
N ALA A 107 3.79 3.28 -14.67
CA ALA A 107 5.06 3.04 -13.99
C ALA A 107 4.89 2.86 -12.47
N ALA A 108 3.89 3.50 -11.87
CA ALA A 108 3.52 3.37 -10.48
C ALA A 108 2.63 2.15 -10.18
N SER A 109 2.39 1.28 -11.17
CA SER A 109 1.48 0.12 -11.09
C SER A 109 0.02 0.47 -10.76
N ARG A 110 -0.40 1.72 -11.02
CA ARG A 110 -1.79 2.18 -10.86
C ARG A 110 -2.59 1.96 -12.13
N TYR A 111 -2.77 0.70 -12.51
CA TYR A 111 -3.31 0.33 -13.81
C TYR A 111 -4.74 0.81 -14.06
N GLU A 112 -5.61 0.83 -13.04
CA GLU A 112 -6.99 1.34 -13.19
C GLU A 112 -6.99 2.82 -13.58
N GLN A 113 -6.21 3.64 -12.87
CA GLN A 113 -6.05 5.05 -13.18
C GLN A 113 -5.34 5.27 -14.52
N ALA A 114 -4.36 4.43 -14.87
CA ALA A 114 -3.70 4.47 -16.15
C ALA A 114 -4.67 4.20 -17.31
N ILE A 115 -5.56 3.21 -17.19
CA ILE A 115 -6.60 2.90 -18.19
C ILE A 115 -7.49 4.12 -18.41
N ASP A 116 -7.98 4.75 -17.35
CA ASP A 116 -8.82 5.95 -17.45
C ASP A 116 -8.09 7.06 -18.19
N GLN A 117 -6.82 7.31 -17.85
CA GLN A 117 -6.01 8.34 -18.50
C GLN A 117 -5.68 8.00 -19.97
N TYR A 118 -5.44 6.73 -20.31
CA TYR A 118 -5.26 6.30 -21.71
C TYR A 118 -6.55 6.44 -22.51
N LYS A 119 -7.70 6.06 -21.95
CA LYS A 119 -9.03 6.28 -22.58
C LYS A 119 -9.31 7.76 -22.78
N MET A 120 -9.00 8.60 -21.79
CA MET A 120 -9.08 10.06 -21.92
C MET A 120 -8.14 10.58 -23.02
N LEU A 121 -6.94 10.03 -23.14
CA LEU A 121 -6.00 10.40 -24.20
C LEU A 121 -6.54 10.04 -25.59
N LEU A 122 -7.20 8.88 -25.73
CA LEU A 122 -7.84 8.44 -26.98
C LEU A 122 -9.09 9.25 -27.34
N ASN A 123 -9.89 9.65 -26.35
CA ASN A 123 -11.13 10.39 -26.53
C ASN A 123 -10.93 11.91 -26.70
N ASN A 124 -9.86 12.47 -26.14
CA ASN A 124 -9.49 13.85 -26.38
C ASN A 124 -8.99 14.00 -27.83
N GLU A 125 -9.30 15.13 -28.48
CA GLU A 125 -8.97 15.48 -29.88
C GLU A 125 -7.45 15.49 -30.24
N VAL A 126 -6.58 14.92 -29.41
CA VAL A 126 -5.14 14.68 -29.70
C VAL A 126 -4.96 13.81 -30.96
N PHE A 127 -5.98 13.02 -31.33
CA PHE A 127 -5.95 12.12 -32.48
C PHE A 127 -6.85 12.53 -33.66
N ASP A 128 -7.73 13.51 -33.49
CA ASP A 128 -8.68 13.96 -34.51
C ASP A 128 -8.41 15.43 -34.88
N SER A 129 -7.74 15.65 -36.01
CA SER A 129 -8.16 16.73 -36.91
C SER A 129 -7.74 16.40 -38.35
N PRO A 130 -8.68 16.53 -39.29
CA PRO A 130 -8.90 17.85 -39.87
C PRO A 130 -10.39 18.23 -39.96
N ALA A 131 -10.66 19.51 -39.66
CA ALA A 131 -11.91 20.23 -39.96
C ALA A 131 -13.17 19.83 -39.17
N LYS A 132 -13.47 20.60 -38.12
CA LYS A 132 -14.82 21.13 -37.86
C LYS A 132 -14.71 22.46 -37.13
N THR A 133 -15.12 23.50 -37.82
CA THR A 133 -15.38 24.84 -37.30
C THR A 133 -16.36 24.76 -36.12
N SER A 134 -15.90 25.08 -34.91
CA SER A 134 -16.79 25.66 -33.90
C SER A 134 -16.01 26.72 -33.12
N SER A 135 -16.55 27.93 -33.15
CA SER A 135 -15.98 29.16 -32.65
C SER A 135 -16.26 29.33 -31.17
N VAL A 136 -15.27 29.07 -30.31
CA VAL A 136 -15.16 29.72 -28.98
C VAL A 136 -13.66 29.85 -28.64
N PRO A 137 -13.12 31.05 -28.39
CA PRO A 137 -11.76 31.20 -27.92
C PRO A 137 -11.74 31.05 -26.39
N ILE A 138 -11.12 29.98 -25.89
CA ILE A 138 -10.64 29.92 -24.51
C ILE A 138 -9.13 29.78 -24.58
N GLU A 139 -8.45 30.79 -24.04
CA GLU A 139 -7.00 30.94 -23.95
C GLU A 139 -6.37 29.82 -23.11
N GLU A 140 -5.75 28.86 -23.78
CA GLU A 140 -4.48 28.20 -23.42
C GLU A 140 -4.06 27.47 -24.70
N GLU A 141 -3.10 28.02 -25.45
CA GLU A 141 -2.57 27.41 -26.68
C GLU A 141 -1.95 26.04 -26.37
N ARG A 142 -2.78 24.98 -26.40
CA ARG A 142 -2.35 23.59 -26.36
C ARG A 142 -1.86 23.24 -27.77
N LYS A 143 -0.55 23.23 -27.96
CA LYS A 143 0.07 22.77 -29.21
C LYS A 143 -0.31 21.29 -29.44
N PRO A 144 -1.01 20.94 -30.53
CA PRO A 144 -1.35 19.55 -30.83
C PRO A 144 -0.08 18.75 -31.18
N CYS A 145 -0.04 17.48 -30.80
CA CYS A 145 1.03 16.55 -31.17
C CYS A 145 1.14 16.45 -32.70
N SER A 146 2.36 16.25 -33.21
CA SER A 146 2.57 16.12 -34.65
C SER A 146 1.83 14.91 -35.25
N ALA A 147 1.30 15.02 -36.48
CA ALA A 147 0.59 13.91 -37.13
C ALA A 147 1.44 12.62 -37.26
N ASN A 148 2.77 12.75 -37.25
CA ASN A 148 3.69 11.62 -37.31
C ASN A 148 3.82 10.86 -35.98
N ILE A 149 3.78 11.53 -34.82
CA ILE A 149 3.80 10.81 -33.54
C ILE A 149 2.52 10.01 -33.32
N VAL A 150 1.37 10.50 -33.84
CA VAL A 150 0.07 9.81 -33.72
C VAL A 150 0.13 8.37 -34.23
N HIS A 151 0.84 8.11 -35.34
CA HIS A 151 1.00 6.77 -35.89
C HIS A 151 1.81 5.82 -34.99
N THR A 152 2.72 6.36 -34.16
CA THR A 152 3.52 5.58 -33.21
C THR A 152 2.82 5.45 -31.85
N LEU A 153 2.14 6.52 -31.43
CA LEU A 153 1.46 6.60 -30.15
C LEU A 153 0.22 5.71 -30.10
N LYS A 154 -0.60 5.63 -31.15
CA LYS A 154 -1.82 4.80 -31.17
C LYS A 154 -1.53 3.31 -30.91
N PRO A 155 -0.61 2.64 -31.63
CA PRO A 155 -0.26 1.26 -31.35
C PRO A 155 0.33 1.07 -29.94
N LEU A 156 1.18 2.00 -29.49
CA LEU A 156 1.76 1.91 -28.15
C LEU A 156 0.70 2.03 -27.06
N VAL A 157 -0.23 2.98 -27.17
CA VAL A 157 -1.36 3.12 -26.23
C VAL A 157 -2.23 1.86 -26.26
N ALA A 158 -2.45 1.26 -27.42
CA ALA A 158 -3.19 0.01 -27.52
C ALA A 158 -2.49 -1.16 -26.81
N ASP A 159 -1.16 -1.24 -26.92
CA ASP A 159 -0.33 -2.16 -26.14
C ASP A 159 -0.45 -1.90 -24.65
N GLN A 160 -0.28 -0.64 -24.21
CA GLN A 160 -0.32 -0.29 -22.80
C GLN A 160 -1.69 -0.56 -22.17
N LEU A 161 -2.78 -0.29 -22.89
CA LEU A 161 -4.14 -0.61 -22.43
C LEU A 161 -4.34 -2.12 -22.28
N THR A 162 -3.92 -2.90 -23.29
CA THR A 162 -4.00 -4.37 -23.22
C THR A 162 -3.23 -4.90 -22.02
N GLU A 163 -2.02 -4.39 -21.77
CA GLU A 163 -1.23 -4.75 -20.59
C GLU A 163 -1.91 -4.41 -19.27
N CYS A 164 -2.51 -3.22 -19.14
CA CYS A 164 -3.19 -2.82 -17.92
C CYS A 164 -4.36 -3.76 -17.59
N TYR A 165 -5.18 -4.10 -18.58
CA TYR A 165 -6.29 -5.05 -18.36
C TYR A 165 -5.80 -6.47 -18.00
N LEU A 166 -4.74 -6.95 -18.66
CA LEU A 166 -4.13 -8.24 -18.33
C LEU A 166 -3.51 -8.24 -16.91
N ALA A 167 -2.87 -7.14 -16.52
CA ALA A 167 -2.29 -6.97 -15.18
C ALA A 167 -3.37 -6.97 -14.09
N LEU A 168 -4.53 -6.37 -14.37
CA LEU A 168 -5.68 -6.36 -13.49
C LEU A 168 -6.50 -7.65 -13.55
N GLN A 169 -6.27 -8.56 -14.51
CA GLN A 169 -7.17 -9.69 -14.79
C GLN A 169 -8.63 -9.25 -14.99
N ASP A 170 -8.83 -8.08 -15.62
CA ASP A 170 -10.16 -7.58 -15.97
C ASP A 170 -10.53 -8.05 -17.38
N TRP A 171 -11.10 -9.25 -17.44
CA TRP A 171 -11.46 -9.92 -18.69
C TRP A 171 -12.61 -9.23 -19.43
N ASN A 172 -13.57 -8.66 -18.69
CA ASN A 172 -14.69 -7.92 -19.25
C ASN A 172 -14.22 -6.61 -19.89
N GLY A 173 -13.45 -5.82 -19.15
CA GLY A 173 -12.83 -4.61 -19.69
C GLY A 173 -11.90 -4.90 -20.87
N LEU A 174 -11.15 -6.02 -20.82
CA LEU A 174 -10.32 -6.47 -21.94
C LEU A 174 -11.14 -6.80 -23.19
N GLN A 175 -12.28 -7.50 -23.04
CA GLN A 175 -13.15 -7.83 -24.16
C GLN A 175 -13.68 -6.56 -24.84
N GLU A 176 -14.26 -5.64 -24.06
CA GLU A 176 -14.77 -4.36 -24.57
C GLU A 176 -13.65 -3.56 -25.26
N TRP A 177 -12.46 -3.55 -24.66
CA TRP A 177 -11.30 -2.90 -25.24
C TRP A 177 -10.88 -3.52 -26.57
N LYS A 178 -10.84 -4.85 -26.70
CA LYS A 178 -10.47 -5.52 -27.96
C LYS A 178 -11.48 -5.24 -29.08
N GLU A 179 -12.75 -5.04 -28.77
CA GLU A 179 -13.76 -4.61 -29.75
C GLU A 179 -13.52 -3.15 -30.21
N LEU A 180 -13.01 -2.28 -29.34
CA LEU A 180 -12.63 -0.91 -29.67
C LEU A 180 -11.28 -0.82 -30.39
N GLU A 181 -10.30 -1.66 -30.05
CA GLU A 181 -8.97 -1.69 -30.66
C GLU A 181 -9.05 -1.91 -32.19
N VAL A 182 -9.96 -2.80 -32.62
CA VAL A 182 -10.21 -3.08 -34.05
C VAL A 182 -10.61 -1.81 -34.81
N LYS A 183 -11.35 -0.90 -34.16
CA LYS A 183 -11.76 0.38 -34.74
C LYS A 183 -10.62 1.41 -34.69
N LEU A 184 -9.75 1.34 -33.68
CA LEU A 184 -8.63 2.27 -33.48
C LEU A 184 -7.48 2.05 -34.47
N LEU A 185 -7.21 0.79 -34.85
CA LEU A 185 -6.08 0.40 -35.70
C LEU A 185 -6.53 -0.17 -37.06
N PRO A 186 -7.37 0.53 -37.86
CA PRO A 186 -7.87 -0.01 -39.12
C PRO A 186 -6.72 -0.25 -40.10
N ASN A 187 -6.69 -1.43 -40.71
CA ASN A 187 -5.71 -1.88 -41.71
C ASN A 187 -4.25 -1.94 -41.22
N GLN A 188 -4.00 -1.83 -39.90
CA GLN A 188 -2.68 -2.05 -39.32
C GLN A 188 -2.62 -3.43 -38.66
N ASN A 189 -1.70 -4.29 -39.11
CA ASN A 189 -1.37 -5.58 -38.47
C ASN A 189 -2.57 -6.55 -38.28
N GLY A 190 -3.60 -6.44 -39.12
CA GLY A 190 -4.83 -7.21 -38.96
C GLY A 190 -5.82 -6.62 -37.94
N ASN A 191 -5.79 -5.30 -37.76
CA ASN A 191 -6.65 -4.53 -36.84
C ASN A 191 -6.39 -4.82 -35.35
N ALA A 192 -5.16 -5.18 -35.00
CA ALA A 192 -4.75 -5.44 -33.63
C ALA A 192 -3.28 -5.03 -33.44
N SER A 193 -2.85 -4.81 -32.20
CA SER A 193 -1.43 -4.67 -31.94
C SER A 193 -0.65 -5.93 -32.32
N LYS A 194 0.57 -5.74 -32.87
CA LYS A 194 1.50 -6.85 -33.15
C LYS A 194 1.86 -7.64 -31.88
N ARG A 195 2.01 -6.96 -30.75
CA ARG A 195 2.49 -7.59 -29.51
C ARG A 195 1.45 -8.50 -28.87
N PHE A 196 0.17 -8.13 -28.94
CA PHE A 196 -0.93 -8.86 -28.33
C PHE A 196 -1.89 -9.44 -29.36
N LYS A 197 -1.37 -9.82 -30.54
CA LYS A 197 -2.18 -10.38 -31.63
C LYS A 197 -2.91 -11.66 -31.23
N PHE A 198 -2.35 -12.42 -30.29
CA PHE A 198 -2.94 -13.64 -29.74
C PHE A 198 -4.09 -13.38 -28.76
N VAL A 199 -4.22 -12.16 -28.23
CA VAL A 199 -5.30 -11.79 -27.30
C VAL A 199 -6.52 -11.37 -28.08
N THR A 200 -7.55 -12.20 -28.08
CA THR A 200 -8.83 -11.97 -28.77
C THR A 200 -9.96 -11.75 -27.78
N THR A 201 -11.11 -11.29 -28.28
CA THR A 201 -12.35 -11.22 -27.50
C THR A 201 -12.79 -12.58 -26.99
N THR A 202 -12.59 -13.65 -27.78
CA THR A 202 -12.89 -15.02 -27.37
C THR A 202 -11.94 -15.52 -26.29
N SER A 203 -10.64 -15.19 -26.36
CA SER A 203 -9.71 -15.56 -25.29
C SER A 203 -10.04 -14.85 -23.98
N ALA A 204 -10.50 -13.59 -24.02
CA ALA A 204 -10.93 -12.88 -22.82
C ALA A 204 -12.15 -13.56 -22.17
N LYS A 205 -13.18 -13.90 -22.95
CA LYS A 205 -14.37 -14.64 -22.46
C LYS A 205 -14.02 -16.02 -21.89
N SER A 206 -13.11 -16.74 -22.54
CA SER A 206 -12.65 -18.04 -22.05
C SER A 206 -11.96 -17.92 -20.69
N MET A 207 -11.10 -16.91 -20.49
CA MET A 207 -10.44 -16.66 -19.21
C MET A 207 -11.43 -16.20 -18.12
N GLU A 208 -12.45 -15.43 -18.47
CA GLU A 208 -13.54 -15.07 -17.55
C GLU A 208 -14.33 -16.30 -17.07
N ALA A 209 -14.72 -17.18 -18.00
CA ALA A 209 -15.38 -18.45 -17.66
C ALA A 209 -14.50 -19.32 -16.76
N PHE A 210 -13.18 -19.34 -17.02
CA PHE A 210 -12.23 -20.07 -16.17
C PHE A 210 -12.14 -19.49 -14.76
N ASP A 211 -12.01 -18.17 -14.63
CA ASP A 211 -11.87 -17.49 -13.33
C ASP A 211 -13.14 -17.51 -12.47
N SER A 212 -14.31 -17.67 -13.10
CA SER A 212 -15.61 -17.91 -12.43
C SER A 212 -15.81 -19.39 -12.02
N GLY A 213 -14.94 -20.29 -12.48
CA GLY A 213 -14.95 -21.72 -12.14
C GLY A 213 -15.68 -22.62 -13.15
N ASP A 214 -16.21 -22.08 -14.25
CA ASP A 214 -16.79 -22.88 -15.34
C ASP A 214 -15.72 -23.29 -16.35
N VAL A 215 -14.97 -24.33 -15.98
CA VAL A 215 -13.84 -24.83 -16.77
C VAL A 215 -14.31 -25.45 -18.11
N ALA A 216 -15.53 -25.97 -18.17
CA ALA A 216 -16.10 -26.56 -19.38
C ALA A 216 -16.47 -25.47 -20.40
N ALA A 217 -17.14 -24.40 -19.96
CA ALA A 217 -17.41 -23.24 -20.82
C ALA A 217 -16.11 -22.57 -21.27
N ALA A 218 -15.10 -22.48 -20.37
CA ALA A 218 -13.79 -21.95 -20.71
C ALA A 218 -13.14 -22.71 -21.88
N GLU A 219 -13.14 -24.05 -21.86
CA GLU A 219 -12.60 -24.87 -22.94
C GLU A 219 -13.39 -24.73 -24.25
N GLN A 220 -14.73 -24.67 -24.19
CA GLN A 220 -15.57 -24.51 -25.39
C GLN A 220 -15.35 -23.15 -26.08
N LEU A 221 -15.12 -22.11 -25.31
CA LEU A 221 -14.82 -20.76 -25.81
C LEU A 221 -13.37 -20.63 -26.32
N LEU A 222 -12.50 -21.56 -25.93
CA LEU A 222 -11.09 -21.56 -26.27
C LEU A 222 -10.87 -22.06 -27.71
N ASN A 223 -10.89 -21.14 -28.66
CA ASN A 223 -10.52 -21.39 -30.06
C ASN A 223 -8.99 -21.54 -30.25
N TRP A 224 -8.30 -22.25 -29.36
CA TRP A 224 -6.86 -22.45 -29.40
C TRP A 224 -6.51 -23.92 -29.58
N THR A 225 -5.63 -24.22 -30.53
CA THR A 225 -5.05 -25.54 -30.74
C THR A 225 -3.55 -25.47 -30.51
N CYS A 226 -2.98 -26.51 -29.90
CA CYS A 226 -1.53 -26.58 -29.75
C CYS A 226 -0.88 -26.50 -31.14
N PRO A 227 0.12 -25.64 -31.35
CA PRO A 227 0.84 -25.57 -32.61
C PRO A 227 1.36 -26.96 -33.00
N GLN A 228 1.03 -27.40 -34.22
CA GLN A 228 1.49 -28.67 -34.78
C GLN A 228 2.73 -28.41 -35.65
N GLY A 229 3.90 -28.89 -35.22
CA GLY A 229 5.15 -28.82 -35.97
C GLY A 229 6.26 -27.99 -35.30
N GLU A 230 7.52 -28.30 -35.63
CA GLU A 230 8.65 -27.42 -35.38
C GLU A 230 8.46 -26.17 -36.24
N GLY A 231 8.01 -25.07 -35.62
CA GLY A 231 7.96 -23.70 -36.17
C GLY A 231 7.56 -23.59 -37.64
N GLY A 232 6.34 -23.15 -37.93
CA GLY A 232 6.02 -22.68 -39.29
C GLY A 232 7.09 -21.69 -39.81
N ASP A 233 7.22 -21.56 -41.14
CA ASP A 233 8.21 -20.74 -41.87
C ASP A 233 8.37 -19.26 -41.43
N THR A 234 7.63 -18.82 -40.42
CA THR A 234 7.78 -17.52 -39.76
C THR A 234 8.92 -17.55 -38.74
N PRO A 235 9.97 -16.71 -38.90
CA PRO A 235 11.03 -16.61 -37.91
C PRO A 235 10.48 -16.16 -36.55
N PRO A 236 11.06 -16.63 -35.43
CA PRO A 236 10.65 -16.22 -34.10
C PRO A 236 10.75 -14.70 -33.94
N SER A 237 9.80 -14.10 -33.22
CA SER A 237 9.82 -12.66 -32.95
C SER A 237 11.09 -12.30 -32.19
N TRP A 238 11.79 -11.26 -32.62
CA TRP A 238 12.96 -10.73 -31.90
C TRP A 238 12.56 -9.85 -30.71
N ASN A 239 11.27 -9.50 -30.60
CA ASN A 239 10.74 -8.72 -29.50
C ASN A 239 10.48 -9.63 -28.29
N CYS A 240 11.26 -9.44 -27.22
CA CYS A 240 11.19 -10.27 -26.02
C CYS A 240 9.81 -10.25 -25.35
N TYR A 241 9.11 -9.12 -25.40
CA TYR A 241 7.80 -8.99 -24.79
C TYR A 241 6.72 -9.74 -25.56
N GLN A 242 6.86 -9.83 -26.88
CA GLN A 242 5.99 -10.66 -27.69
C GLN A 242 6.25 -12.14 -27.40
N LEU A 243 7.52 -12.54 -27.33
CA LEU A 243 7.90 -13.92 -26.98
C LEU A 243 7.36 -14.35 -25.61
N LEU A 244 7.50 -13.50 -24.59
CA LEU A 244 6.96 -13.76 -23.25
C LEU A 244 5.43 -13.79 -23.25
N GLY A 245 4.78 -12.89 -23.99
CA GLY A 245 3.33 -12.88 -24.18
C GLY A 245 2.80 -14.15 -24.85
N ASP A 246 3.40 -14.56 -25.96
CA ASP A 246 3.06 -15.78 -26.71
C ASP A 246 3.28 -17.04 -25.85
N THR A 247 4.38 -17.05 -25.08
CA THR A 247 4.69 -18.14 -24.12
C THR A 247 3.64 -18.19 -23.02
N SER A 248 3.34 -17.06 -22.39
CA SER A 248 2.31 -16.95 -21.35
C SER A 248 0.95 -17.44 -21.85
N HIS A 249 0.50 -16.92 -22.99
CA HIS A 249 -0.76 -17.32 -23.61
C HIS A 249 -0.82 -18.83 -23.90
N SER A 250 0.26 -19.39 -24.47
CA SER A 250 0.34 -20.82 -24.75
C SER A 250 0.22 -21.66 -23.48
N LEU A 251 0.97 -21.30 -22.43
CA LEU A 251 0.96 -22.02 -21.16
C LEU A 251 -0.42 -21.90 -20.49
N MET A 252 -1.03 -20.71 -20.47
CA MET A 252 -2.35 -20.50 -19.87
C MET A 252 -3.42 -21.36 -20.58
N ASN A 253 -3.41 -21.40 -21.92
CA ASN A 253 -4.38 -22.19 -22.69
C ASN A 253 -4.21 -23.71 -22.44
N VAL A 254 -2.97 -24.19 -22.29
CA VAL A 254 -2.72 -25.59 -21.90
C VAL A 254 -3.25 -25.87 -20.50
N ALA A 255 -3.04 -24.96 -19.54
CA ALA A 255 -3.55 -25.10 -18.19
C ALA A 255 -5.09 -25.18 -18.15
N VAL A 256 -5.79 -24.33 -18.92
CA VAL A 256 -7.26 -24.38 -19.05
C VAL A 256 -7.73 -25.73 -19.58
N LYS A 257 -7.10 -26.24 -20.65
CA LYS A 257 -7.43 -27.56 -21.22
C LYS A 257 -7.16 -28.72 -20.27
N MET A 258 -6.03 -28.67 -19.56
CA MET A 258 -5.70 -29.67 -18.53
C MET A 258 -6.73 -29.68 -17.41
N ALA A 259 -7.17 -28.50 -16.98
CA ALA A 259 -8.19 -28.37 -15.94
C ALA A 259 -9.56 -28.88 -16.42
N ALA A 260 -9.93 -28.63 -17.69
CA ALA A 260 -11.20 -29.07 -18.26
C ALA A 260 -11.28 -30.58 -18.47
N GLY A 261 -10.21 -31.18 -19.02
CA GLY A 261 -10.15 -32.62 -19.26
C GLY A 261 -9.86 -33.46 -18.01
N GLY A 262 -9.46 -32.83 -16.90
CA GLY A 262 -9.21 -33.49 -15.61
C GLY A 262 -8.28 -34.71 -15.72
N ALA A 263 -8.60 -35.79 -15.02
CA ALA A 263 -7.81 -37.03 -15.03
C ALA A 263 -7.80 -37.76 -16.40
N GLN A 264 -8.67 -37.36 -17.34
CA GLN A 264 -8.76 -37.96 -18.68
C GLN A 264 -7.92 -37.19 -19.71
N PHE A 265 -7.38 -36.02 -19.34
CA PHE A 265 -6.56 -35.22 -20.23
C PHE A 265 -5.17 -35.84 -20.42
N ALA A 266 -4.90 -36.38 -21.61
CA ALA A 266 -3.58 -36.81 -22.01
C ALA A 266 -2.90 -35.71 -22.82
N ILE A 267 -1.76 -35.22 -22.35
CA ILE A 267 -0.88 -34.33 -23.13
C ILE A 267 -0.36 -35.12 -24.33
N ASP A 268 -0.70 -34.70 -25.54
CA ASP A 268 -0.18 -35.29 -26.77
C ASP A 268 1.30 -34.95 -26.97
N ASP A 269 2.00 -35.69 -27.84
CA ASP A 269 3.44 -35.48 -28.07
C ASP A 269 3.75 -34.08 -28.61
N ASN A 270 2.82 -33.49 -29.37
CA ASN A 270 2.96 -32.13 -29.91
C ASN A 270 2.87 -31.08 -28.79
N CYS A 271 1.88 -31.16 -27.90
CA CYS A 271 1.76 -30.28 -26.74
C CYS A 271 2.96 -30.43 -25.80
N ARG A 272 3.45 -31.64 -25.59
CA ARG A 272 4.68 -31.86 -24.81
C ARG A 272 5.89 -31.15 -25.43
N LYS A 273 6.09 -31.26 -26.74
CA LYS A 273 7.18 -30.54 -27.45
C LYS A 273 7.02 -29.02 -27.34
N HIS A 274 5.79 -28.52 -27.47
CA HIS A 274 5.49 -27.10 -27.33
C HIS A 274 5.78 -26.58 -25.91
N LEU A 275 5.38 -27.33 -24.86
CA LEU A 275 5.70 -27.00 -23.47
C LEU A 275 7.21 -26.97 -23.21
N LEU A 276 7.97 -27.92 -23.78
CA LEU A 276 9.44 -27.91 -23.70
C LEU A 276 10.04 -26.69 -24.42
N HIS A 277 9.47 -26.29 -25.55
CA HIS A 277 9.87 -25.06 -26.24
C HIS A 277 9.60 -23.82 -25.38
N CYS A 278 8.38 -23.68 -24.82
CA CYS A 278 8.03 -22.60 -23.90
C CYS A 278 8.98 -22.54 -22.69
N LYS A 279 9.31 -23.69 -22.09
CA LYS A 279 10.29 -23.79 -20.99
C LYS A 279 11.68 -23.31 -21.42
N SER A 280 12.15 -23.74 -22.59
CA SER A 280 13.46 -23.33 -23.13
C SER A 280 13.50 -21.83 -23.41
N MET A 281 12.43 -21.27 -23.97
CA MET A 281 12.30 -19.84 -24.24
C MET A 281 12.33 -19.00 -22.96
N ALA A 282 11.52 -19.38 -21.96
CA ALA A 282 11.51 -18.71 -20.66
C ALA A 282 12.90 -18.77 -19.98
N ASN A 283 13.57 -19.94 -20.03
CA ASN A 283 14.92 -20.10 -19.51
C ASN A 283 15.94 -19.19 -20.23
N ALA A 284 15.87 -19.10 -21.56
CA ALA A 284 16.74 -18.21 -22.32
C ALA A 284 16.56 -16.74 -21.89
N CYS A 285 15.31 -16.28 -21.71
CA CYS A 285 15.02 -14.94 -21.18
C CYS A 285 15.57 -14.73 -19.76
N VAL A 286 15.49 -15.73 -18.88
CA VAL A 286 16.09 -15.66 -17.53
C VAL A 286 17.61 -15.53 -17.61
N VAL A 287 18.28 -16.35 -18.43
CA VAL A 287 19.73 -16.31 -18.61
C VAL A 287 20.18 -14.93 -19.14
N GLU A 288 19.50 -14.40 -20.15
CA GLU A 288 19.80 -13.06 -20.69
C GLU A 288 19.51 -11.94 -19.69
N SER A 289 18.50 -12.11 -18.84
CA SER A 289 18.19 -11.16 -17.77
C SER A 289 19.26 -11.10 -16.68
N VAL A 290 19.82 -12.26 -16.32
CA VAL A 290 20.92 -12.34 -15.34
C VAL A 290 22.22 -11.77 -15.93
N ARG A 291 22.41 -11.85 -17.25
CA ARG A 291 23.54 -11.20 -17.94
C ARG A 291 23.42 -9.67 -17.94
N ASN A 292 22.20 -9.15 -17.95
CA ASN A 292 21.90 -7.72 -18.09
C ASN A 292 21.15 -7.17 -16.87
N VAL A 293 21.85 -7.00 -15.74
CA VAL A 293 21.27 -6.47 -14.49
C VAL A 293 21.33 -4.93 -14.49
N PRO A 294 20.23 -4.21 -14.15
CA PRO A 294 18.89 -4.71 -13.82
C PRO A 294 18.08 -5.11 -15.07
N SER A 295 17.25 -6.15 -14.94
CA SER A 295 16.35 -6.62 -16.01
C SER A 295 14.89 -6.48 -15.59
N GLU A 296 14.08 -5.92 -16.48
CA GLU A 296 12.64 -5.71 -16.33
C GLU A 296 11.80 -6.96 -16.60
N ILE A 297 12.35 -7.91 -17.37
CA ILE A 297 11.64 -9.11 -17.80
C ILE A 297 11.90 -10.32 -16.89
N LEU A 298 12.86 -10.22 -15.96
CA LEU A 298 13.33 -11.34 -15.13
C LEU A 298 12.18 -12.01 -14.37
N ASN A 299 11.36 -11.23 -13.68
CA ASN A 299 10.26 -11.76 -12.86
C ASN A 299 9.23 -12.52 -13.69
N GLU A 300 8.83 -11.98 -14.84
CA GLU A 300 7.88 -12.60 -15.77
C GLU A 300 8.49 -13.87 -16.39
N ALA A 301 9.74 -13.82 -16.84
CA ALA A 301 10.42 -14.98 -17.41
C ALA A 301 10.58 -16.12 -16.39
N THR A 302 10.93 -15.81 -15.15
CA THR A 302 11.02 -16.79 -14.06
C THR A 302 9.67 -17.40 -13.74
N LEU A 303 8.60 -16.60 -13.69
CA LEU A 303 7.23 -17.10 -13.49
C LEU A 303 6.83 -18.10 -14.58
N LEU A 304 7.07 -17.76 -15.85
CA LEU A 304 6.76 -18.63 -16.98
C LEU A 304 7.59 -19.91 -16.99
N GLN A 305 8.84 -19.85 -16.52
CA GLN A 305 9.67 -21.03 -16.34
C GLN A 305 9.09 -21.97 -15.27
N PHE A 306 8.61 -21.44 -14.14
CA PHE A 306 7.91 -22.23 -13.12
C PHE A 306 6.61 -22.82 -13.65
N ALA A 307 5.81 -22.04 -14.38
CA ALA A 307 4.56 -22.50 -14.97
C ALA A 307 4.78 -23.63 -15.99
N ALA A 308 5.76 -23.48 -16.89
CA ALA A 308 6.09 -24.53 -17.86
C ALA A 308 6.60 -25.81 -17.17
N ASN A 309 7.39 -25.69 -16.10
CA ASN A 309 7.82 -26.84 -15.31
C ASN A 309 6.65 -27.55 -14.62
N ALA A 310 5.68 -26.81 -14.08
CA ALA A 310 4.52 -27.37 -13.39
C ALA A 310 3.57 -28.12 -14.35
N LEU A 311 3.41 -27.65 -15.59
CA LEU A 311 2.55 -28.28 -16.59
C LEU A 311 3.17 -29.53 -17.26
N LEU A 312 4.49 -29.69 -17.21
CA LEU A 312 5.15 -30.88 -17.75
C LEU A 312 4.84 -32.12 -16.89
N PRO A 313 4.85 -33.34 -17.47
CA PRO A 313 4.48 -34.57 -16.76
C PRO A 313 5.20 -34.78 -15.42
N ASP A 314 6.50 -34.47 -15.37
CA ASP A 314 7.32 -34.61 -14.16
C ASP A 314 6.88 -33.64 -13.05
N GLY A 315 6.45 -32.42 -13.41
CA GLY A 315 5.96 -31.42 -12.46
C GLY A 315 4.49 -31.66 -12.07
N ALA A 316 3.65 -32.09 -13.01
CA ALA A 316 2.27 -32.45 -12.76
C ALA A 316 2.14 -33.69 -11.86
N ALA A 317 3.13 -34.60 -11.90
CA ALA A 317 3.21 -35.76 -11.03
C ALA A 317 3.72 -35.46 -9.61
N ALA A 318 4.20 -34.24 -9.35
CA ALA A 318 4.60 -33.83 -8.00
C ALA A 318 3.40 -33.85 -7.05
N ALA A 319 3.64 -34.17 -5.76
CA ALA A 319 2.59 -34.35 -4.76
C ALA A 319 1.67 -33.11 -4.57
N ASP A 320 2.11 -31.93 -4.99
CA ASP A 320 1.37 -30.67 -4.92
C ASP A 320 1.14 -30.00 -6.28
N GLY A 321 1.39 -30.71 -7.39
CA GLY A 321 1.24 -30.18 -8.75
C GLY A 321 2.08 -28.92 -9.04
N GLY A 322 3.18 -28.70 -8.29
CA GLY A 322 4.05 -27.54 -8.43
C GLY A 322 3.58 -26.28 -7.69
N VAL A 323 2.45 -26.33 -6.97
CA VAL A 323 1.84 -25.17 -6.29
C VAL A 323 2.72 -24.59 -5.17
N ALA A 324 3.53 -25.39 -4.45
CA ALA A 324 4.42 -24.86 -3.41
C ALA A 324 5.41 -23.82 -3.94
N SER A 325 5.90 -24.00 -5.17
CA SER A 325 6.86 -23.06 -5.76
C SER A 325 6.28 -21.65 -5.85
N PHE A 326 5.00 -21.53 -6.18
CA PHE A 326 4.29 -20.26 -6.25
C PHE A 326 3.88 -19.73 -4.87
N LEU A 327 3.46 -20.60 -3.95
CA LEU A 327 3.10 -20.21 -2.58
C LEU A 327 4.30 -19.70 -1.76
N SER A 328 5.52 -20.15 -2.08
CA SER A 328 6.75 -19.65 -1.45
C SER A 328 6.95 -18.12 -1.63
N VAL A 329 6.27 -17.51 -2.61
CA VAL A 329 6.25 -16.06 -2.83
C VAL A 329 5.50 -15.33 -1.71
N ALA A 330 4.47 -15.97 -1.13
CA ALA A 330 3.66 -15.41 -0.05
C ALA A 330 4.28 -15.63 1.35
N GLU A 331 5.30 -16.48 1.48
CA GLU A 331 5.94 -16.72 2.76
C GLU A 331 6.66 -15.46 3.26
N PRO A 332 6.39 -15.01 4.51
CA PRO A 332 7.06 -13.87 5.09
C PRO A 332 8.50 -14.21 5.42
N THR A 333 9.38 -14.23 4.41
CA THR A 333 10.82 -14.33 4.66
C THR A 333 11.28 -13.08 5.41
N HIS A 334 12.08 -13.24 6.46
CA HIS A 334 12.63 -12.18 7.32
C HIS A 334 13.34 -11.02 6.59
N ASN A 335 13.64 -11.18 5.31
CA ASN A 335 14.20 -10.13 4.48
C ASN A 335 13.07 -9.32 3.84
N LYS A 336 13.14 -8.00 3.99
CA LYS A 336 12.38 -6.98 3.25
C LYS A 336 12.63 -7.12 1.74
N ARG A 337 12.24 -8.24 1.11
CA ARG A 337 12.23 -8.39 -0.34
C ARG A 337 11.36 -7.25 -0.87
N LYS A 338 11.79 -6.59 -1.95
CA LYS A 338 10.93 -5.66 -2.69
C LYS A 338 9.60 -6.38 -2.88
N GLN A 339 8.52 -5.83 -2.32
CA GLN A 339 7.19 -6.40 -2.50
C GLN A 339 6.94 -6.46 -4.01
N LEU A 340 6.54 -7.63 -4.51
CA LEU A 340 6.06 -7.74 -5.88
C LEU A 340 4.85 -6.83 -6.05
N ASP A 341 4.74 -6.22 -7.23
CA ASP A 341 3.57 -5.41 -7.60
C ASP A 341 2.30 -6.25 -7.71
N SER A 342 1.15 -5.60 -7.77
CA SER A 342 -0.13 -6.31 -7.90
C SER A 342 -0.23 -7.13 -9.20
N ARG A 343 0.43 -6.72 -10.29
CA ARG A 343 0.48 -7.46 -11.55
C ARG A 343 1.10 -8.84 -11.37
N MET A 344 2.30 -8.91 -10.81
CA MET A 344 3.03 -10.16 -10.62
C MET A 344 2.30 -11.04 -9.60
N LEU A 345 1.77 -10.46 -8.51
CA LEU A 345 0.98 -11.21 -7.53
C LEU A 345 -0.31 -11.78 -8.13
N ALA A 346 -0.98 -11.04 -9.02
CA ALA A 346 -2.17 -11.52 -9.72
C ALA A 346 -1.82 -12.72 -10.61
N GLN A 347 -0.74 -12.65 -11.39
CA GLN A 347 -0.30 -13.77 -12.22
C GLN A 347 0.08 -15.01 -11.38
N VAL A 348 0.82 -14.82 -10.28
CA VAL A 348 1.15 -15.92 -9.34
C VAL A 348 -0.13 -16.54 -8.77
N HIS A 349 -1.10 -15.72 -8.36
CA HIS A 349 -2.38 -16.18 -7.83
C HIS A 349 -3.19 -16.96 -8.88
N TRP A 350 -3.21 -16.50 -10.13
CA TRP A 350 -3.86 -17.20 -11.23
C TRP A 350 -3.22 -18.57 -11.47
N TRP A 351 -1.89 -18.65 -11.54
CA TRP A 351 -1.17 -19.91 -11.70
C TRP A 351 -1.41 -20.88 -10.52
N CYS A 352 -1.40 -20.38 -9.28
CA CYS A 352 -1.76 -21.19 -8.12
C CYS A 352 -3.17 -21.80 -8.28
N SER A 353 -4.15 -20.99 -8.67
CA SER A 353 -5.54 -21.41 -8.83
C SER A 353 -5.68 -22.42 -9.97
N ALA A 354 -5.06 -22.15 -11.11
CA ALA A 354 -5.09 -23.04 -12.27
C ALA A 354 -4.46 -24.41 -11.97
N LEU A 355 -3.28 -24.43 -11.33
CA LEU A 355 -2.59 -25.69 -11.00
C LEU A 355 -3.36 -26.53 -9.97
N GLN A 356 -4.07 -25.89 -9.04
CA GLN A 356 -4.97 -26.59 -8.11
C GLN A 356 -6.17 -27.25 -8.80
N LEU A 357 -6.63 -26.71 -9.93
CA LEU A 357 -7.68 -27.33 -10.73
C LEU A 357 -7.14 -28.47 -11.60
N THR A 358 -5.87 -28.42 -12.00
CA THR A 358 -5.23 -29.50 -12.78
C THR A 358 -4.74 -30.68 -11.94
N ALA A 359 -4.42 -30.46 -10.66
CA ALA A 359 -3.88 -31.51 -9.80
C ALA A 359 -4.94 -32.57 -9.46
N ALA A 360 -4.66 -33.84 -9.80
CA ALA A 360 -5.57 -34.97 -9.61
C ALA A 360 -5.76 -35.44 -8.15
N GLY A 361 -5.27 -34.70 -7.15
CA GLY A 361 -5.24 -35.08 -5.74
C GLY A 361 -6.04 -34.17 -4.81
N ASN A 362 -6.60 -34.75 -3.75
CA ASN A 362 -7.37 -34.08 -2.68
C ASN A 362 -6.57 -33.07 -1.81
N HIS A 363 -5.37 -32.66 -2.21
CA HIS A 363 -4.50 -31.77 -1.44
C HIS A 363 -4.47 -30.36 -2.03
N ARG A 364 -5.65 -29.70 -2.10
CA ARG A 364 -5.71 -28.26 -2.35
C ARG A 364 -5.06 -27.53 -1.18
N LYS A 365 -3.96 -26.82 -1.44
CA LYS A 365 -3.35 -25.91 -0.46
C LYS A 365 -4.14 -24.61 -0.43
N SER A 366 -4.30 -24.00 0.74
CA SER A 366 -4.94 -22.69 0.84
C SER A 366 -4.08 -21.63 0.14
N CYS A 367 -4.70 -20.84 -0.75
CA CYS A 367 -4.12 -19.65 -1.39
C CYS A 367 -4.49 -18.35 -0.65
N ASP A 368 -5.02 -18.47 0.57
CA ASP A 368 -5.71 -17.38 1.23
C ASP A 368 -4.77 -16.25 1.65
N GLU A 369 -3.53 -16.57 2.05
CA GLU A 369 -2.54 -15.54 2.37
C GLU A 369 -2.07 -14.80 1.11
N LEU A 370 -1.81 -15.53 0.01
CA LEU A 370 -1.42 -14.92 -1.27
C LEU A 370 -2.52 -13.99 -1.79
N SER A 371 -3.77 -14.45 -1.74
CA SER A 371 -4.96 -13.68 -2.08
C SER A 371 -5.09 -12.39 -1.26
N LEU A 372 -4.85 -12.49 0.04
CA LEU A 372 -4.87 -11.34 0.94
C LEU A 372 -3.72 -10.36 0.66
N GLN A 373 -2.51 -10.86 0.36
CA GLN A 373 -1.37 -10.02 -0.03
C GLN A 373 -1.63 -9.31 -1.36
N LEU A 374 -2.19 -10.00 -2.35
CA LEU A 374 -2.61 -9.40 -3.62
C LEU A 374 -3.59 -8.24 -3.39
N ALA A 375 -4.64 -8.45 -2.60
CA ALA A 375 -5.61 -7.39 -2.31
C ALA A 375 -4.98 -6.20 -1.56
N LYS A 376 -4.10 -6.46 -0.58
CA LYS A 376 -3.34 -5.42 0.15
C LYS A 376 -2.49 -4.58 -0.79
N THR A 377 -1.74 -5.22 -1.68
CA THR A 377 -0.85 -4.55 -2.63
C THR A 377 -1.65 -3.78 -3.67
N ALA A 378 -2.67 -4.40 -4.27
CA ALA A 378 -3.58 -3.75 -5.22
C ALA A 378 -4.23 -2.50 -4.63
N ARG A 379 -4.73 -2.56 -3.38
CA ARG A 379 -5.29 -1.37 -2.71
C ARG A 379 -4.25 -0.27 -2.48
N LYS A 380 -3.02 -0.60 -2.10
CA LYS A 380 -1.95 0.39 -1.92
C LYS A 380 -1.54 1.06 -3.23
N GLU A 381 -1.56 0.31 -4.33
CA GLU A 381 -1.34 0.81 -5.68
C GLU A 381 -2.54 1.57 -6.25
N GLY A 382 -3.71 1.48 -5.61
CA GLY A 382 -4.93 2.17 -6.07
C GLY A 382 -5.75 1.38 -7.09
N ASN A 383 -5.45 0.10 -7.29
CA ASN A 383 -6.23 -0.84 -8.09
C ASN A 383 -7.39 -1.40 -7.25
N ILE A 384 -8.42 -0.57 -7.05
CA ILE A 384 -9.54 -0.82 -6.14
C ILE A 384 -10.45 -1.91 -6.67
N GLY A 385 -10.71 -1.98 -7.97
CA GLY A 385 -11.49 -3.03 -8.61
C GLY A 385 -10.86 -4.41 -8.49
N LEU A 386 -9.54 -4.53 -8.66
CA LEU A 386 -8.81 -5.77 -8.41
C LEU A 386 -8.88 -6.19 -6.93
N ALA A 387 -8.59 -5.28 -6.01
CA ALA A 387 -8.67 -5.56 -4.57
C ALA A 387 -10.09 -5.98 -4.15
N SER A 388 -11.11 -5.33 -4.71
CA SER A 388 -12.53 -5.63 -4.48
C SER A 388 -12.92 -7.05 -4.89
N ARG A 389 -12.58 -7.45 -6.12
CA ARG A 389 -12.87 -8.80 -6.63
C ARG A 389 -12.18 -9.87 -5.80
N GLN A 390 -10.94 -9.63 -5.39
CA GLN A 390 -10.19 -10.59 -4.59
C GLN A 390 -10.77 -10.74 -3.17
N MET A 391 -11.09 -9.62 -2.50
CA MET A 391 -11.71 -9.66 -1.17
C MET A 391 -13.10 -10.30 -1.19
N TYR A 392 -13.85 -10.13 -2.28
CA TYR A 392 -15.14 -10.77 -2.44
C TYR A 392 -15.03 -12.31 -2.43
N LYS A 393 -14.07 -12.87 -3.18
CA LYS A 393 -13.79 -14.32 -3.19
C LYS A 393 -13.46 -14.83 -1.78
N GLN A 394 -12.57 -14.15 -1.05
CA GLN A 394 -12.19 -14.56 0.31
C GLN A 394 -13.33 -14.46 1.32
N LEU A 395 -14.21 -13.47 1.18
CA LEU A 395 -15.28 -13.26 2.15
C LEU A 395 -16.35 -14.34 2.08
N LYS A 396 -16.66 -14.83 0.87
CA LYS A 396 -17.56 -15.97 0.65
C LYS A 396 -17.05 -17.20 1.42
N ASP A 397 -15.75 -17.44 1.36
CA ASP A 397 -15.08 -18.57 2.03
C ASP A 397 -14.97 -18.38 3.55
N VAL A 398 -14.76 -17.13 4.02
CA VAL A 398 -14.58 -16.80 5.45
C VAL A 398 -15.89 -16.76 6.24
N LEU A 399 -16.97 -16.24 5.65
CA LEU A 399 -18.24 -16.03 6.35
C LEU A 399 -19.32 -17.06 6.03
N GLY A 400 -19.13 -17.91 5.00
CA GLY A 400 -20.18 -18.81 4.52
C GLY A 400 -21.45 -18.09 4.06
N LEU A 401 -21.39 -16.76 3.92
CA LEU A 401 -22.49 -15.94 3.44
C LEU A 401 -22.54 -16.11 1.92
N GLY A 402 -23.61 -16.73 1.43
CA GLY A 402 -23.97 -16.71 0.02
C GLY A 402 -24.33 -15.29 -0.39
N VAL A 403 -23.33 -14.46 -0.65
CA VAL A 403 -23.53 -13.12 -1.22
C VAL A 403 -23.48 -13.26 -2.73
N GLU A 404 -24.36 -12.56 -3.45
CA GLU A 404 -24.32 -12.47 -4.92
C GLU A 404 -23.39 -11.34 -5.37
N GLU A 405 -22.68 -11.51 -6.49
CA GLU A 405 -21.66 -10.56 -7.01
C GLU A 405 -22.27 -9.19 -7.38
N THR A 406 -23.60 -9.14 -7.51
CA THR A 406 -24.38 -8.04 -8.08
C THR A 406 -24.43 -6.78 -7.22
N ASN A 407 -24.02 -6.83 -5.95
CA ASN A 407 -24.25 -5.73 -5.00
C ASN A 407 -23.04 -4.89 -4.60
N GLY A 408 -21.83 -5.15 -5.13
CA GLY A 408 -20.64 -4.32 -4.86
C GLY A 408 -20.14 -4.36 -3.40
N VAL A 409 -18.88 -3.99 -3.19
CA VAL A 409 -18.17 -4.20 -1.89
C VAL A 409 -18.77 -3.39 -0.73
N ASN A 410 -19.44 -2.26 -0.99
CA ASN A 410 -20.08 -1.48 0.08
C ASN A 410 -21.26 -2.22 0.71
N ASN A 411 -22.14 -2.80 -0.11
CA ASN A 411 -23.25 -3.61 0.39
C ASN A 411 -22.75 -4.90 1.04
N LEU A 412 -21.61 -5.42 0.56
CA LEU A 412 -20.90 -6.52 1.20
C LEU A 412 -20.46 -6.15 2.62
N ALA A 413 -19.74 -5.04 2.80
CA ALA A 413 -19.32 -4.57 4.12
C ALA A 413 -20.51 -4.33 5.07
N LYS A 414 -21.63 -3.82 4.56
CA LYS A 414 -22.89 -3.68 5.32
C LYS A 414 -23.51 -5.04 5.68
N SER A 415 -23.45 -6.01 4.78
CA SER A 415 -23.93 -7.38 5.03
C SER A 415 -23.08 -8.08 6.08
N VAL A 416 -21.75 -7.89 6.03
CA VAL A 416 -20.81 -8.34 7.06
C VAL A 416 -21.15 -7.70 8.42
N LEU A 417 -21.37 -6.38 8.45
CA LEU A 417 -21.77 -5.66 9.66
C LEU A 417 -23.07 -6.19 10.27
N ASN A 418 -24.05 -6.56 9.44
CA ASN A 418 -25.29 -7.15 9.92
C ASN A 418 -25.07 -8.59 10.42
N GLY A 419 -24.32 -9.41 9.68
CA GLY A 419 -24.01 -10.78 10.07
C GLY A 419 -23.17 -10.85 11.35
N LEU A 420 -22.21 -9.95 11.56
CA LEU A 420 -21.38 -9.91 12.77
C LEU A 420 -22.21 -9.66 14.05
N LYS A 421 -23.29 -8.87 13.97
CA LYS A 421 -24.19 -8.62 15.12
C LYS A 421 -24.92 -9.87 15.60
N ASP A 422 -25.18 -10.81 14.68
CA ASP A 422 -25.87 -12.07 14.98
C ASP A 422 -24.89 -13.21 15.35
N MET A 423 -23.59 -13.03 15.10
CA MET A 423 -22.55 -14.07 15.15
C MET A 423 -21.68 -14.00 16.42
N SER A 424 -22.31 -13.88 17.60
CA SER A 424 -21.63 -13.91 18.92
C SER A 424 -20.87 -15.21 19.23
N ALA A 425 -20.96 -16.23 18.37
CA ALA A 425 -20.32 -17.55 18.51
C ALA A 425 -19.22 -17.83 17.44
N MET A 426 -18.77 -16.82 16.68
CA MET A 426 -17.77 -17.02 15.63
C MET A 426 -16.38 -17.36 16.19
N VAL A 427 -15.80 -18.47 15.75
CA VAL A 427 -14.40 -18.81 16.04
C VAL A 427 -13.49 -17.91 15.20
N TRP A 428 -12.78 -17.01 15.88
CA TRP A 428 -11.81 -16.09 15.30
C TRP A 428 -10.52 -16.81 14.90
N THR A 429 -10.04 -16.56 13.68
CA THR A 429 -8.72 -17.01 13.18
C THR A 429 -7.97 -15.82 12.59
N ASP A 430 -6.64 -15.91 12.46
CA ASP A 430 -5.81 -14.78 12.01
C ASP A 430 -6.19 -14.34 10.61
N HIS A 431 -6.44 -15.33 9.77
CA HIS A 431 -6.92 -15.09 8.42
C HIS A 431 -8.24 -14.31 8.40
N LYS A 432 -9.25 -14.73 9.19
CA LYS A 432 -10.57 -14.06 9.24
C LYS A 432 -10.45 -12.61 9.71
N ALA A 433 -9.70 -12.37 10.79
CA ALA A 433 -9.45 -11.02 11.30
C ALA A 433 -8.68 -10.17 10.28
N ALA A 434 -7.72 -10.76 9.56
CA ALA A 434 -6.94 -10.07 8.56
C ALA A 434 -7.76 -9.68 7.31
N VAL A 435 -8.67 -10.54 6.85
CA VAL A 435 -9.59 -10.25 5.74
C VAL A 435 -10.55 -9.12 6.10
N LEU A 436 -11.21 -9.20 7.27
CA LEU A 436 -12.14 -8.17 7.71
C LEU A 436 -11.46 -6.81 7.90
N TYR A 437 -10.24 -6.81 8.43
CA TYR A 437 -9.44 -5.59 8.55
C TYR A 437 -9.06 -5.00 7.18
N GLU A 438 -8.73 -5.84 6.19
CA GLU A 438 -8.42 -5.36 4.86
C GLU A 438 -9.66 -4.82 4.13
N ILE A 439 -10.84 -5.43 4.33
CA ILE A 439 -12.12 -4.90 3.82
C ILE A 439 -12.40 -3.51 4.40
N ALA A 440 -12.18 -3.30 5.70
CA ALA A 440 -12.35 -1.97 6.30
C ALA A 440 -11.42 -0.94 5.64
N LYS A 441 -10.15 -1.29 5.38
CA LYS A 441 -9.22 -0.40 4.67
C LYS A 441 -9.64 -0.15 3.22
N LEU A 442 -10.17 -1.16 2.55
CA LEU A 442 -10.68 -1.04 1.19
C LEU A 442 -11.85 -0.06 1.12
N GLN A 443 -12.84 -0.16 2.03
CA GLN A 443 -13.93 0.79 2.14
C GLN A 443 -13.43 2.22 2.38
N TYR A 444 -12.42 2.37 3.24
CA TYR A 444 -11.80 3.68 3.48
C TYR A 444 -11.16 4.25 2.21
N SER A 445 -10.44 3.44 1.42
CA SER A 445 -9.87 3.88 0.14
C SER A 445 -10.91 4.17 -0.94
N MET A 446 -12.09 3.53 -0.89
CA MET A 446 -13.22 3.82 -1.79
C MET A 446 -13.95 5.13 -1.43
N GLY A 447 -13.62 5.76 -0.30
CA GLY A 447 -14.30 6.97 0.19
C GLY A 447 -15.50 6.71 1.10
N HIS A 448 -15.88 5.45 1.36
CA HIS A 448 -16.94 5.08 2.30
C HIS A 448 -16.42 5.08 3.74
N ARG A 449 -16.12 6.27 4.28
CA ARG A 449 -15.48 6.42 5.59
C ARG A 449 -16.31 5.86 6.75
N ASP A 450 -17.61 6.10 6.76
CA ASP A 450 -18.48 5.70 7.88
C ASP A 450 -18.59 4.18 7.99
N THR A 451 -18.76 3.48 6.87
CA THR A 451 -18.83 2.01 6.86
C THR A 451 -17.48 1.38 7.21
N ALA A 452 -16.37 1.98 6.77
CA ALA A 452 -15.02 1.56 7.15
C ALA A 452 -14.77 1.69 8.65
N LEU A 453 -15.17 2.83 9.24
CA LEU A 453 -15.04 3.08 10.68
C LEU A 453 -15.92 2.12 11.47
N GLN A 454 -17.19 1.96 11.11
CA GLN A 454 -18.10 1.01 11.77
C GLN A 454 -17.59 -0.43 11.70
N LEU A 455 -17.12 -0.89 10.53
CA LEU A 455 -16.61 -2.26 10.37
C LEU A 455 -15.33 -2.48 11.18
N CYS A 456 -14.39 -1.54 11.14
CA CYS A 456 -13.15 -1.65 11.91
C CYS A 456 -13.41 -1.60 13.42
N THR A 457 -14.35 -0.76 13.85
CA THR A 457 -14.79 -0.60 15.25
C THR A 457 -15.44 -1.88 15.78
N THR A 458 -16.42 -2.42 15.05
CA THR A 458 -17.12 -3.66 15.42
C THR A 458 -16.16 -4.85 15.49
N VAL A 459 -15.30 -5.03 14.50
CA VAL A 459 -14.33 -6.14 14.50
C VAL A 459 -13.30 -5.98 15.62
N ALA A 460 -12.79 -4.77 15.87
CA ALA A 460 -11.87 -4.53 16.99
C ALA A 460 -12.54 -4.82 18.34
N PHE A 461 -13.81 -4.47 18.51
CA PHE A 461 -14.58 -4.79 19.71
C PHE A 461 -14.72 -6.28 19.93
N GLU A 462 -15.17 -7.02 18.92
CA GLU A 462 -15.34 -8.49 19.01
C GLU A 462 -14.01 -9.20 19.34
N LEU A 463 -12.90 -8.73 18.76
CA LEU A 463 -11.55 -9.22 19.06
C LEU A 463 -11.07 -8.87 20.47
N ALA A 464 -11.45 -7.71 21.00
CA ALA A 464 -11.13 -7.30 22.37
C ALA A 464 -11.98 -8.03 23.41
N ALA A 465 -13.24 -8.34 23.07
CA ALA A 465 -14.20 -9.01 23.94
C ALA A 465 -14.01 -10.54 23.99
N THR A 466 -13.26 -11.14 23.07
CA THR A 466 -13.10 -12.60 23.01
C THR A 466 -12.31 -13.10 24.22
N PRO A 467 -12.91 -13.89 25.14
CA PRO A 467 -12.20 -14.37 26.32
C PRO A 467 -11.13 -15.37 25.91
N THR A 468 -9.88 -15.07 26.23
CA THR A 468 -8.75 -15.98 26.05
C THR A 468 -8.89 -17.15 27.05
N THR A 469 -9.67 -18.15 26.67
CA THR A 469 -9.85 -19.37 27.48
C THR A 469 -8.54 -20.18 27.47
N THR A 470 -7.75 -19.95 28.52
CA THR A 470 -6.95 -20.89 29.33
C THR A 470 -6.19 -22.10 28.73
N SER A 471 -5.97 -22.24 27.42
CA SER A 471 -5.05 -23.30 26.93
C SER A 471 -4.16 -22.94 25.73
N ALA A 472 -4.15 -21.70 25.24
CA ALA A 472 -3.23 -21.29 24.18
C ALA A 472 -2.79 -19.83 24.34
N ALA A 473 -1.87 -19.57 25.28
CA ALA A 473 -1.31 -18.23 25.52
C ALA A 473 -0.67 -17.59 24.25
N ALA A 474 -0.25 -18.41 23.28
CA ALA A 474 0.30 -17.97 22.00
C ALA A 474 -0.77 -17.59 20.96
N GLU A 475 -1.93 -18.25 20.91
CA GLU A 475 -2.99 -17.95 19.94
C GLU A 475 -3.76 -16.66 20.31
N GLY A 476 -3.91 -16.37 21.60
CA GLY A 476 -4.45 -15.09 22.04
C GLY A 476 -3.53 -13.89 21.78
N ALA A 477 -2.24 -14.10 21.48
CA ALA A 477 -1.27 -13.01 21.31
C ALA A 477 -1.40 -12.32 19.95
N TRP A 478 -1.59 -13.07 18.86
CA TRP A 478 -1.72 -12.50 17.52
C TRP A 478 -3.07 -11.79 17.32
N LEU A 479 -4.15 -12.31 17.93
CA LEU A 479 -5.48 -11.66 17.93
C LEU A 479 -5.39 -10.27 18.56
N ARG A 480 -4.74 -10.20 19.71
CA ARG A 480 -4.48 -8.99 20.45
C ARG A 480 -3.61 -8.01 19.69
N GLU A 481 -2.53 -8.48 19.07
CA GLU A 481 -1.70 -7.65 18.19
C GLU A 481 -2.51 -7.10 17.00
N ARG A 482 -3.35 -7.93 16.39
CA ARG A 482 -4.24 -7.53 15.30
C ARG A 482 -5.22 -6.45 15.76
N CYS A 483 -5.87 -6.64 16.90
CA CYS A 483 -6.78 -5.67 17.51
C CYS A 483 -6.05 -4.33 17.75
N ALA A 484 -4.87 -4.35 18.34
CA ALA A 484 -4.06 -3.14 18.54
C ALA A 484 -3.73 -2.42 17.22
N ARG A 485 -3.37 -3.15 16.15
CA ARG A 485 -3.14 -2.56 14.82
C ARG A 485 -4.41 -1.92 14.23
N MET A 486 -5.58 -2.50 14.48
CA MET A 486 -6.88 -1.95 14.09
C MET A 486 -7.19 -0.66 14.86
N LEU A 487 -7.00 -0.66 16.19
CA LEU A 487 -7.17 0.51 17.05
C LEU A 487 -6.25 1.67 16.66
N LEU A 488 -4.97 1.39 16.33
CA LEU A 488 -4.05 2.40 15.79
C LEU A 488 -4.53 2.98 14.45
N THR A 489 -5.21 2.17 13.64
CA THR A 489 -5.77 2.62 12.35
C THR A 489 -6.99 3.50 12.56
N LEU A 490 -7.88 3.14 13.49
CA LEU A 490 -9.01 3.95 13.92
C LEU A 490 -8.55 5.30 14.47
N ALA A 491 -7.56 5.31 15.37
CA ALA A 491 -6.98 6.55 15.90
C ALA A 491 -6.44 7.45 14.77
N LYS A 492 -5.75 6.88 13.77
CA LYS A 492 -5.26 7.63 12.61
C LYS A 492 -6.41 8.18 11.74
N TRP A 493 -7.44 7.39 11.47
CA TRP A 493 -8.59 7.82 10.68
C TRP A 493 -9.40 8.90 11.39
N GLN A 494 -9.55 8.81 12.71
CA GLN A 494 -10.20 9.83 13.52
C GLN A 494 -9.42 11.15 13.49
N GLN A 495 -8.11 11.12 13.69
CA GLN A 495 -7.25 12.31 13.60
C GLN A 495 -7.31 12.97 12.21
N ALA A 496 -7.38 12.18 11.13
CA ALA A 496 -7.47 12.69 9.77
C ALA A 496 -8.84 13.34 9.46
N ALA A 497 -9.86 13.01 10.25
CA ALA A 497 -11.23 13.46 10.07
C ALA A 497 -11.64 14.57 11.07
N ALA A 498 -10.66 15.21 11.73
CA ALA A 498 -10.80 16.26 12.75
C ALA A 498 -11.46 17.59 12.29
N GLY A 499 -12.20 17.58 11.18
CA GLY A 499 -13.02 18.70 10.70
C GLY A 499 -14.31 18.28 9.99
N SER A 500 -14.65 16.99 9.91
CA SER A 500 -15.84 16.49 9.20
C SER A 500 -16.46 15.22 9.79
N THR A 501 -16.06 14.81 11.00
CA THR A 501 -16.66 13.63 11.64
C THR A 501 -18.05 13.98 12.18
N ALA A 502 -19.05 13.18 11.83
CA ALA A 502 -20.33 13.23 12.49
C ALA A 502 -20.16 12.80 13.95
N ASP A 503 -20.73 13.57 14.90
CA ASP A 503 -20.72 13.26 16.34
C ASP A 503 -21.20 11.83 16.64
N ASP A 504 -22.01 11.25 15.77
CA ASP A 504 -22.50 9.86 15.84
C ASP A 504 -21.39 8.80 15.83
N VAL A 505 -20.28 9.04 15.10
CA VAL A 505 -19.13 8.12 15.05
C VAL A 505 -18.33 8.19 16.34
N ILE A 506 -18.16 9.40 16.87
CA ILE A 506 -17.48 9.65 18.15
C ILE A 506 -18.27 8.94 19.27
N GLY A 507 -19.59 9.11 19.31
CA GLY A 507 -20.45 8.44 20.29
C GLY A 507 -20.45 6.91 20.17
N SER A 508 -20.29 6.36 18.96
CA SER A 508 -20.15 4.90 18.76
C SER A 508 -18.82 4.36 19.25
N LEU A 509 -17.73 5.12 19.05
CA LEU A 509 -16.39 4.78 19.55
C LEU A 509 -16.31 4.90 21.07
N ASP A 510 -16.90 5.93 21.67
CA ASP A 510 -16.94 6.08 23.13
C ASP A 510 -17.69 4.92 23.80
N LYS A 511 -18.84 4.51 23.25
CA LYS A 511 -19.58 3.32 23.74
C LYS A 511 -18.75 2.04 23.68
N LEU A 512 -17.95 1.87 22.63
CA LEU A 512 -17.00 0.74 22.53
C LEU A 512 -15.97 0.82 23.64
N LEU A 513 -15.32 1.98 23.79
CA LEU A 513 -14.25 2.17 24.77
C LEU A 513 -14.76 1.98 26.20
N ASP A 514 -15.98 2.42 26.51
CA ASP A 514 -16.61 2.19 27.81
C ASP A 514 -16.85 0.70 28.06
N ALA A 515 -17.29 -0.04 27.03
CA ALA A 515 -17.47 -1.48 27.11
C ALA A 515 -16.12 -2.20 27.29
N CYS A 516 -15.08 -1.84 26.53
CA CYS A 516 -13.71 -2.37 26.71
C CYS A 516 -13.15 -2.06 28.10
N ASP A 517 -13.26 -0.82 28.57
CA ASP A 517 -12.82 -0.42 29.90
C ASP A 517 -13.57 -1.19 31.00
N SER A 518 -14.84 -1.56 30.78
CA SER A 518 -15.62 -2.39 31.72
C SER A 518 -15.15 -3.85 31.74
N VAL A 519 -14.85 -4.42 30.56
CA VAL A 519 -14.33 -5.80 30.42
C VAL A 519 -12.93 -5.90 31.02
N ASN A 520 -12.05 -4.94 30.73
CA ASN A 520 -10.69 -4.87 31.26
C ASN A 520 -10.66 -4.68 32.79
N ARG A 521 -11.64 -3.98 33.37
CA ARG A 521 -11.78 -3.82 34.84
C ARG A 521 -12.42 -5.03 35.52
N ALA A 522 -13.31 -5.75 34.83
CA ALA A 522 -13.95 -6.97 35.34
C ALA A 522 -13.02 -8.19 35.29
N GLY A 523 -12.17 -8.28 34.26
CA GLY A 523 -11.10 -9.28 34.18
C GLY A 523 -9.89 -8.84 35.00
N LYS A 524 -9.65 -9.46 36.16
CA LYS A 524 -8.43 -9.29 36.98
C LYS A 524 -7.15 -9.77 36.25
N CYS A 525 -6.81 -9.19 35.10
CA CYS A 525 -5.65 -9.57 34.29
C CYS A 525 -5.04 -8.36 33.57
N VAL A 526 -5.07 -7.18 34.20
CA VAL A 526 -4.22 -6.07 33.79
C VAL A 526 -2.90 -6.23 34.54
N ASP A 527 -1.80 -6.34 33.80
CA ASP A 527 -0.46 -6.37 34.38
C ASP A 527 -0.26 -5.13 35.27
N ALA A 528 0.40 -5.29 36.42
CA ALA A 528 0.60 -4.18 37.36
C ALA A 528 1.32 -2.98 36.69
N SER A 529 2.12 -3.25 35.65
CA SER A 529 2.80 -2.25 34.82
C SER A 529 1.89 -1.37 33.94
N LEU A 530 0.62 -1.77 33.78
CA LEU A 530 -0.40 -1.10 32.96
C LEU A 530 -1.45 -0.35 33.79
N LEU A 531 -1.46 -0.51 35.13
CA LEU A 531 -2.41 0.21 35.98
C LEU A 531 -2.22 1.73 35.88
N ASP A 532 -0.97 2.19 35.88
CA ASP A 532 -0.66 3.63 35.78
C ASP A 532 -1.16 4.22 34.45
N VAL A 533 -1.10 3.42 33.37
CA VAL A 533 -1.61 3.79 32.04
C VAL A 533 -3.14 3.84 32.02
N MET A 534 -3.81 2.92 32.73
CA MET A 534 -5.27 2.85 32.80
C MET A 534 -5.89 3.90 33.72
N ASN A 535 -5.16 4.33 34.75
CA ASN A 535 -5.62 5.30 35.74
C ASN A 535 -5.51 6.76 35.25
N CYS A 536 -4.79 7.03 34.16
CA CYS A 536 -4.78 8.35 33.55
C CYS A 536 -6.17 8.72 33.02
N ASP A 537 -6.70 9.83 33.53
CA ASP A 537 -7.96 10.40 33.05
C ASP A 537 -7.74 11.08 31.69
N LEU A 538 -8.32 10.47 30.65
CA LEU A 538 -8.26 10.94 29.27
C LEU A 538 -9.61 11.54 28.84
N SER A 539 -10.48 11.91 29.78
CA SER A 539 -11.78 12.51 29.47
C SER A 539 -11.64 13.80 28.65
N PRO A 540 -12.66 14.14 27.85
CA PRO A 540 -12.68 15.43 27.16
C PRO A 540 -12.69 16.57 28.18
N ASN A 541 -11.82 17.55 27.96
CA ASN A 541 -11.65 18.73 28.82
C ASN A 541 -11.70 20.01 27.96
N THR A 542 -11.67 21.19 28.58
CA THR A 542 -11.67 22.49 27.88
C THR A 542 -10.56 22.62 26.82
N VAL A 543 -9.42 21.95 27.01
CA VAL A 543 -8.30 21.96 26.06
C VAL A 543 -8.33 20.79 25.07
N VAL A 544 -8.81 19.61 25.50
CA VAL A 544 -8.81 18.36 24.71
C VAL A 544 -10.21 18.10 24.19
N SER A 545 -10.38 18.19 22.87
CA SER A 545 -11.68 17.94 22.23
C SER A 545 -12.17 16.50 22.44
N ALA A 546 -13.48 16.26 22.31
CA ALA A 546 -14.05 14.91 22.38
C ALA A 546 -13.41 13.93 21.39
N GLY A 547 -13.13 14.37 20.15
CA GLY A 547 -12.46 13.54 19.15
C GLY A 547 -11.00 13.21 19.49
N ASP A 548 -10.28 14.14 20.12
CA ASP A 548 -8.89 13.92 20.56
C ASP A 548 -8.81 13.04 21.81
N SER A 549 -9.77 13.17 22.72
CA SER A 549 -9.96 12.28 23.87
C SER A 549 -10.18 10.83 23.40
N VAL A 550 -11.14 10.60 22.49
CA VAL A 550 -11.38 9.27 21.90
C VAL A 550 -10.12 8.70 21.26
N THR A 551 -9.35 9.54 20.58
CA THR A 551 -8.06 9.15 19.99
C THR A 551 -7.07 8.68 21.06
N GLY A 552 -6.94 9.41 22.18
CA GLY A 552 -6.10 8.99 23.31
C GLY A 552 -6.55 7.68 23.93
N ARG A 553 -7.86 7.52 24.15
CA ARG A 553 -8.47 6.28 24.67
C ARG A 553 -8.24 5.08 23.74
N LEU A 554 -8.35 5.25 22.42
CA LEU A 554 -8.04 4.21 21.44
C LEU A 554 -6.56 3.80 21.47
N LEU A 555 -5.64 4.75 21.63
CA LEU A 555 -4.21 4.48 21.75
C LEU A 555 -3.89 3.73 23.06
N ARG A 556 -4.56 4.10 24.15
CA ARG A 556 -4.47 3.41 25.44
C ARG A 556 -4.94 1.96 25.31
N GLU A 557 -6.11 1.74 24.72
CA GLU A 557 -6.64 0.39 24.52
C GLU A 557 -5.72 -0.44 23.62
N ALA A 558 -5.12 0.15 22.58
CA ALA A 558 -4.15 -0.54 21.74
C ALA A 558 -2.93 -1.04 22.54
N VAL A 559 -2.46 -0.26 23.52
CA VAL A 559 -1.37 -0.65 24.42
C VAL A 559 -1.79 -1.80 25.35
N VAL A 560 -3.00 -1.73 25.92
CA VAL A 560 -3.55 -2.78 26.78
C VAL A 560 -3.67 -4.10 26.02
N GLN A 561 -4.21 -4.06 24.80
CA GLN A 561 -4.35 -5.25 23.96
C GLN A 561 -2.99 -5.85 23.60
N CYS A 562 -1.97 -5.04 23.27
CA CYS A 562 -0.65 -5.56 22.89
C CYS A 562 0.09 -6.34 24.00
N GLY A 563 -0.33 -6.27 25.28
CA GLY A 563 0.23 -7.09 26.37
C GLY A 563 1.77 -7.06 26.49
N GLY A 564 2.40 -5.97 26.03
CA GLY A 564 3.85 -5.80 26.00
C GLY A 564 4.52 -5.90 24.61
N GLY A 565 3.90 -6.44 23.55
CA GLY A 565 4.58 -6.71 22.26
C GLY A 565 4.58 -5.59 21.20
N GLY A 566 4.00 -4.42 21.48
CA GLY A 566 3.66 -3.41 20.46
C GLY A 566 4.42 -2.10 20.54
N ALA A 567 5.69 -2.04 20.13
CA ALA A 567 6.51 -0.81 20.20
C ALA A 567 5.84 0.40 19.53
N LYS A 568 5.19 0.20 18.38
CA LYS A 568 4.47 1.26 17.66
C LYS A 568 3.27 1.84 18.43
N ALA A 569 2.57 1.00 19.20
CA ALA A 569 1.43 1.45 20.00
C ALA A 569 1.91 2.36 21.14
N TRP A 570 2.95 1.93 21.87
CA TRP A 570 3.60 2.72 22.92
C TRP A 570 4.13 4.06 22.41
N ALA A 571 4.85 4.07 21.28
CA ALA A 571 5.35 5.31 20.69
C ALA A 571 4.23 6.27 20.27
N SER A 572 3.12 5.74 19.75
CA SER A 572 1.98 6.56 19.35
C SER A 572 1.26 7.19 20.55
N LEU A 573 1.08 6.41 21.63
CA LEU A 573 0.53 6.90 22.90
C LEU A 573 1.43 7.97 23.53
N ALA A 574 2.74 7.72 23.57
CA ALA A 574 3.72 8.66 24.13
C ALA A 574 3.71 10.01 23.38
N ASN A 575 3.73 9.97 22.05
CA ASN A 575 3.67 11.17 21.22
C ASN A 575 2.37 11.95 21.41
N TRP A 576 1.23 11.26 21.54
CA TRP A 576 -0.06 11.89 21.80
C TRP A 576 -0.08 12.54 23.19
N ALA A 577 0.35 11.82 24.22
CA ALA A 577 0.37 12.29 25.60
C ALA A 577 1.30 13.50 25.78
N TYR A 578 2.51 13.47 25.20
CA TYR A 578 3.44 14.59 25.25
C TYR A 578 2.89 15.84 24.53
N ARG A 579 2.29 15.66 23.34
CA ARG A 579 1.69 16.75 22.57
C ARG A 579 0.58 17.45 23.35
N TRP A 580 -0.28 16.69 24.03
CA TRP A 580 -1.39 17.25 24.81
C TRP A 580 -0.93 17.78 26.16
N GLY A 581 0.03 17.14 26.83
CA GLY A 581 0.67 17.69 28.04
C GLY A 581 1.23 19.08 27.78
N ARG A 582 1.97 19.26 26.67
CA ARG A 582 2.48 20.58 26.25
C ARG A 582 1.36 21.57 25.96
N ARG A 583 0.32 21.17 25.21
CA ARG A 583 -0.79 22.08 24.85
C ARG A 583 -1.63 22.52 26.04
N VAL A 584 -1.83 21.64 27.02
CA VAL A 584 -2.53 21.95 28.26
C VAL A 584 -1.69 22.90 29.11
N LEU A 585 -0.38 22.66 29.18
CA LEU A 585 0.56 23.54 29.90
C LEU A 585 0.69 24.93 29.25
N ASP A 586 0.77 25.01 27.93
CA ASP A 586 0.89 26.27 27.18
C ASP A 586 -0.41 27.10 27.23
N ARG A 587 -1.56 26.50 27.58
CA ARG A 587 -2.87 27.17 27.74
C ARG A 587 -3.25 27.29 29.21
N THR A 588 -2.53 28.15 29.90
CA THR A 588 -2.64 28.42 31.34
C THR A 588 -4.05 28.85 31.78
N GLU A 589 -4.82 29.49 30.90
CA GLU A 589 -6.21 29.93 31.13
C GLU A 589 -7.19 28.81 31.55
N HIS A 590 -6.83 27.55 31.28
CA HIS A 590 -7.67 26.37 31.51
C HIS A 590 -7.10 25.39 32.56
N VAL A 591 -6.03 25.76 33.26
CA VAL A 591 -5.46 24.91 34.33
C VAL A 591 -6.44 24.77 35.48
N LEU A 592 -7.18 25.84 35.82
CA LEU A 592 -8.28 25.82 36.78
C LEU A 592 -9.62 25.70 36.05
N SER A 593 -10.42 24.71 36.42
CA SER A 593 -11.81 24.55 35.95
C SER A 593 -12.74 25.59 36.56
N ASP A 594 -13.88 25.85 35.91
CA ASP A 594 -14.87 26.81 36.42
C ASP A 594 -15.41 26.44 37.81
N ALA A 595 -15.48 25.13 38.12
CA ALA A 595 -15.85 24.63 39.44
C ALA A 595 -14.74 24.88 40.49
N GLU A 596 -13.47 24.74 40.10
CA GLU A 596 -12.31 25.05 40.96
C GLU A 596 -12.23 26.57 41.21
N LYS A 597 -12.50 27.41 40.21
CA LYS A 597 -12.62 28.87 40.37
C LYS A 597 -13.75 29.24 41.33
N ALA A 598 -14.94 28.66 41.18
CA ALA A 598 -16.04 28.88 42.11
C ALA A 598 -15.73 28.42 43.55
N ALA A 599 -14.97 27.34 43.71
CA ALA A 599 -14.52 26.87 45.03
C ALA A 599 -13.50 27.82 45.66
N ILE A 600 -12.57 28.37 44.86
CA ILE A 600 -11.62 29.41 45.28
C ILE A 600 -12.38 30.68 45.70
N ASP A 601 -13.35 31.14 44.91
CA ASP A 601 -14.17 32.31 45.24
C ASP A 601 -14.93 32.13 46.56
N GLN A 602 -15.49 30.93 46.81
CA GLN A 602 -16.14 30.62 48.09
C GLN A 602 -15.16 30.63 49.26
N LEU A 603 -13.94 30.13 49.07
CA LEU A 603 -12.88 30.15 50.09
C LEU A 603 -12.41 31.58 50.39
N LEU A 604 -12.39 32.48 49.40
CA LEU A 604 -12.02 33.88 49.55
C LEU A 604 -13.13 34.70 50.25
N LEU A 605 -14.40 34.36 50.05
CA LEU A 605 -15.56 35.03 50.65
C LEU A 605 -15.85 34.60 52.10
N ALA A 606 -15.41 33.41 52.51
CA ALA A 606 -15.78 32.82 53.80
C ALA A 606 -15.06 33.42 55.02
N ALA A 607 -13.97 34.18 54.85
CA ALA A 607 -13.17 34.70 55.96
C ALA A 607 -13.09 36.23 56.01
N PRO A 608 -13.13 36.85 57.20
CA PRO A 608 -12.96 38.30 57.36
C PRO A 608 -11.52 38.80 57.11
N ALA A 609 -10.52 37.90 57.09
CA ALA A 609 -9.11 38.23 56.85
C ALA A 609 -8.75 38.41 55.36
N SER A 610 -9.55 37.84 54.44
CA SER A 610 -9.37 37.90 52.98
C SER A 610 -10.17 39.03 52.32
N VAL A 611 -10.76 39.94 53.10
CA VAL A 611 -11.55 41.07 52.60
C VAL A 611 -10.65 42.06 51.85
N GLY A 612 -10.76 42.09 50.53
CA GLY A 612 -9.98 42.97 49.64
C GLY A 612 -8.87 42.28 48.83
N VAL A 613 -8.76 40.95 48.95
CA VAL A 613 -7.85 40.15 48.11
C VAL A 613 -8.37 40.09 46.68
N ASP A 614 -7.50 40.39 45.72
CA ASP A 614 -7.80 40.30 44.29
C ASP A 614 -7.80 38.83 43.83
N ALA A 615 -8.98 38.29 43.54
CA ALA A 615 -9.15 36.92 43.08
C ALA A 615 -8.37 36.64 41.78
N GLU A 616 -8.23 37.63 40.89
CA GLU A 616 -7.47 37.49 39.64
C GLU A 616 -5.98 37.26 39.90
N ARG A 617 -5.46 37.87 40.96
CA ARG A 617 -4.06 37.70 41.37
C ARG A 617 -3.82 36.35 42.03
N VAL A 618 -4.79 35.84 42.79
CA VAL A 618 -4.79 34.46 43.31
C VAL A 618 -4.86 33.45 42.16
N TYR A 619 -5.72 33.66 41.16
CA TYR A 619 -5.74 32.83 39.95
C TYR A 619 -4.42 32.86 39.20
N ALA A 620 -3.82 34.04 39.04
CA ALA A 620 -2.54 34.19 38.37
C ALA A 620 -1.42 33.38 39.05
N ILE A 621 -1.34 33.39 40.38
CA ILE A 621 -0.35 32.61 41.16
C ILE A 621 -0.61 31.11 41.03
N LEU A 622 -1.86 30.69 41.18
CA LEU A 622 -2.25 29.28 41.07
C LEU A 622 -2.08 28.72 39.65
N VAL A 623 -1.88 29.57 38.64
CA VAL A 623 -1.77 29.19 37.23
C VAL A 623 -0.35 29.41 36.67
N HIS A 624 0.34 30.49 37.03
CA HIS A 624 1.66 30.87 36.53
C HIS A 624 2.70 30.84 37.65
N ASN A 625 3.26 29.68 37.94
CA ASN A 625 4.43 29.55 38.82
C ASN A 625 5.77 29.72 38.06
N ARG A 626 5.86 30.63 37.09
CA ARG A 626 7.11 30.94 36.41
C ARG A 626 7.68 32.26 36.92
N PRO A 627 8.97 32.34 37.31
CA PRO A 627 9.69 33.60 37.24
C PRO A 627 9.77 34.06 35.78
N SER A 628 9.86 35.37 35.57
CA SER A 628 10.06 35.97 34.25
C SER A 628 11.22 35.32 33.50
N ALA A 629 11.07 35.13 32.19
CA ALA A 629 11.97 34.38 31.30
C ALA A 629 13.42 34.90 31.16
N ASP A 630 13.87 35.82 32.02
CA ASP A 630 15.20 36.43 31.95
C ASP A 630 16.26 35.68 32.79
N GLU A 631 15.90 34.59 33.49
CA GLU A 631 16.79 33.83 34.39
C GLU A 631 17.00 32.36 33.94
N GLU A 632 17.10 32.10 32.63
CA GLU A 632 17.34 30.74 32.08
C GLU A 632 18.78 30.22 32.25
N GLU A 633 19.68 30.94 32.94
CA GLU A 633 21.10 30.53 33.08
C GLU A 633 21.52 30.04 34.48
N ASP A 634 20.68 30.09 35.51
CA ASP A 634 21.07 29.60 36.85
C ASP A 634 20.57 28.19 37.16
N ILE A 635 21.54 27.33 37.49
CA ILE A 635 21.43 25.88 37.74
C ILE A 635 20.71 25.56 39.07
N GLU A 636 20.14 26.55 39.77
CA GLU A 636 19.38 26.37 41.03
C GLU A 636 17.86 26.20 40.84
N ALA A 637 17.42 25.89 39.62
CA ALA A 637 16.00 25.70 39.26
C ALA A 637 15.30 24.47 39.91
N GLU A 638 16.01 23.62 40.65
CA GLU A 638 15.41 22.41 41.26
C GLU A 638 14.44 22.72 42.42
N ASN A 639 14.50 23.90 43.04
CA ASN A 639 13.64 24.28 44.18
C ASN A 639 12.55 25.32 43.84
N MET A 640 12.40 25.74 42.57
CA MET A 640 11.58 26.91 42.19
C MET A 640 10.10 26.63 41.91
N HIS A 641 9.63 25.39 42.07
CA HIS A 641 8.22 24.98 41.85
C HIS A 641 7.66 24.15 43.01
N THR A 642 8.04 24.46 44.25
CA THR A 642 7.59 23.75 45.44
C THR A 642 6.30 24.36 45.99
N SER A 643 5.50 23.55 46.70
CA SER A 643 4.31 24.03 47.40
C SER A 643 4.61 25.19 48.35
N GLU A 644 5.82 25.25 48.90
CA GLU A 644 6.32 26.31 49.77
C GLU A 644 6.44 27.66 49.05
N MET A 645 6.82 27.68 47.76
CA MET A 645 6.89 28.90 46.95
C MET A 645 5.50 29.44 46.64
N VAL A 646 4.55 28.57 46.31
CA VAL A 646 3.15 28.93 46.07
C VAL A 646 2.52 29.48 47.35
N GLU A 647 2.79 28.82 48.46
CA GLU A 647 2.36 29.23 49.79
C GLU A 647 2.88 30.64 50.14
N TRP A 648 4.16 30.90 49.88
CA TRP A 648 4.78 32.21 50.08
C TRP A 648 4.19 33.30 49.17
N GLN A 649 4.00 33.03 47.88
CA GLN A 649 3.39 33.98 46.93
C GLN A 649 1.92 34.29 47.29
N LEU A 650 1.17 33.31 47.78
CA LEU A 650 -0.18 33.53 48.28
C LEU A 650 -0.14 34.43 49.53
N GLN A 651 0.78 34.21 50.46
CA GLN A 651 0.94 35.07 51.65
C GLN A 651 1.29 36.53 51.30
N GLU A 652 1.98 36.81 50.18
CA GLU A 652 2.23 38.18 49.72
C GLU A 652 0.98 38.90 49.18
N VAL A 653 -0.02 38.17 48.70
CA VAL A 653 -1.24 38.75 48.11
C VAL A 653 -2.31 39.05 49.14
N GLY A 654 -2.32 38.34 50.27
CA GLY A 654 -3.29 38.57 51.33
C GLY A 654 -3.05 37.78 52.61
N ALA A 655 -3.75 38.18 53.68
CA ALA A 655 -3.75 37.45 54.94
C ALA A 655 -4.72 36.26 54.85
N PHE A 656 -4.19 35.07 54.62
CA PHE A 656 -4.92 33.81 54.65
C PHE A 656 -4.79 33.13 56.01
N THR A 657 -5.80 32.36 56.41
CA THR A 657 -5.67 31.40 57.52
C THR A 657 -4.90 30.16 57.07
N ASP A 658 -4.23 29.46 57.99
CA ASP A 658 -3.46 28.22 57.68
C ASP A 658 -4.31 27.17 56.95
N ASP A 659 -5.59 27.05 57.31
CA ASP A 659 -6.55 26.14 56.66
C ASP A 659 -6.88 26.56 55.22
N GLN A 660 -7.04 27.86 54.96
CA GLN A 660 -7.28 28.39 53.60
C GLN A 660 -6.05 28.25 52.72
N LEU A 661 -4.88 28.53 53.27
CA LEU A 661 -3.59 28.43 52.58
C LEU A 661 -3.33 26.98 52.17
N SER A 662 -3.54 26.03 53.10
CA SER A 662 -3.46 24.59 52.83
C SER A 662 -4.44 24.14 51.75
N ALA A 663 -5.68 24.65 51.77
CA ALA A 663 -6.69 24.33 50.76
C ALA A 663 -6.33 24.89 49.37
N LEU A 664 -5.80 26.11 49.29
CA LEU A 664 -5.35 26.73 48.04
C LEU A 664 -4.14 25.99 47.44
N VAL A 665 -3.16 25.62 48.27
CA VAL A 665 -2.01 24.81 47.87
C VAL A 665 -2.44 23.42 47.40
N GLU A 666 -3.43 22.80 48.03
CA GLU A 666 -3.95 21.50 47.61
C GLU A 666 -4.73 21.58 46.28
N MET A 667 -5.48 22.65 46.05
CA MET A 667 -6.11 22.93 44.75
C MET A 667 -5.06 23.17 43.65
N TRP A 668 -3.98 23.88 43.96
CA TRP A 668 -2.84 24.02 43.07
C TRP A 668 -2.22 22.65 42.72
N ARG A 669 -1.91 21.82 43.72
CA ARG A 669 -1.38 20.46 43.51
C ARG A 669 -2.29 19.62 42.63
N ARG A 670 -3.59 19.63 42.91
CA ARG A 670 -4.58 18.84 42.17
C ARG A 670 -4.70 19.28 40.71
N SER A 671 -4.78 20.59 40.47
CA SER A 671 -4.87 21.16 39.12
C SER A 671 -3.59 20.92 38.30
N HIS A 672 -2.41 21.05 38.91
CA HIS A 672 -1.13 20.81 38.25
C HIS A 672 -0.87 19.31 38.05
N ALA A 673 -1.24 18.46 39.01
CA ALA A 673 -1.16 17.00 38.85
C ALA A 673 -1.94 16.53 37.59
N ARG A 674 -3.11 17.12 37.32
CA ARG A 674 -3.89 16.85 36.09
C ARG A 674 -3.17 17.20 34.79
N VAL A 675 -2.25 18.16 34.81
CA VAL A 675 -1.44 18.54 33.63
C VAL A 675 -0.22 17.63 33.52
N TYR A 676 0.45 17.36 34.64
CA TYR A 676 1.64 16.52 34.68
C TYR A 676 1.35 15.03 34.47
N THR A 677 0.13 14.56 34.69
CA THR A 677 -0.28 13.17 34.37
C THR A 677 -0.06 12.83 32.89
N TYR A 678 -0.24 13.78 31.97
CA TYR A 678 0.07 13.58 30.56
C TYR A 678 1.57 13.37 30.31
N TYR A 679 2.42 14.10 31.04
CA TYR A 679 3.88 13.95 30.95
C TYR A 679 4.36 12.66 31.61
N GLU A 680 3.78 12.28 32.73
CA GLU A 680 4.03 11.00 33.40
C GLU A 680 3.69 9.82 32.48
N LEU A 681 2.50 9.86 31.87
CA LEU A 681 2.07 8.87 30.88
C LEU A 681 3.02 8.82 29.68
N ALA A 682 3.43 9.98 29.15
CA ALA A 682 4.36 10.05 28.04
C ALA A 682 5.72 9.45 28.38
N ALA A 683 6.28 9.80 29.54
CA ALA A 683 7.56 9.29 30.01
C ALA A 683 7.52 7.76 30.16
N HIS A 684 6.51 7.23 30.86
CA HIS A 684 6.33 5.78 31.02
C HIS A 684 6.24 5.07 29.68
N ALA A 685 5.44 5.62 28.75
CA ALA A 685 5.26 5.04 27.43
C ALA A 685 6.55 5.09 26.57
N TYR A 686 7.35 6.16 26.64
CA TYR A 686 8.64 6.24 25.97
C TYR A 686 9.65 5.24 26.55
N PHE A 687 9.73 5.11 27.89
CA PHE A 687 10.62 4.13 28.51
C PHE A 687 10.24 2.70 28.13
N LYS A 688 8.94 2.36 28.13
CA LYS A 688 8.45 1.07 27.64
C LYS A 688 8.78 0.85 26.17
N TYR A 689 8.56 1.84 25.32
CA TYR A 689 8.95 1.77 23.91
C TYR A 689 10.45 1.42 23.73
N LEU A 690 11.33 2.09 24.46
CA LEU A 690 12.78 1.84 24.41
C LEU A 690 13.14 0.43 24.94
N GLN A 691 12.51 -0.02 26.02
CA GLN A 691 12.69 -1.37 26.56
C GLN A 691 12.33 -2.45 25.53
N LEU A 692 11.24 -2.26 24.78
CA LEU A 692 10.80 -3.20 23.76
C LEU A 692 11.73 -3.24 22.56
N LEU A 693 12.24 -2.09 22.12
CA LEU A 693 13.23 -2.05 21.04
C LEU A 693 14.53 -2.77 21.43
N ALA A 694 14.98 -2.61 22.67
CA ALA A 694 16.17 -3.31 23.17
C ALA A 694 15.96 -4.83 23.20
N ALA A 695 14.78 -5.30 23.64
CA ALA A 695 14.43 -6.72 23.64
C ALA A 695 14.38 -7.32 22.21
N ASP A 696 13.85 -6.58 21.24
CA ASP A 696 13.81 -7.00 19.82
C ASP A 696 15.22 -7.15 19.24
N GLN A 697 16.13 -6.21 19.56
CA GLN A 697 17.53 -6.23 19.12
C GLN A 697 18.33 -7.39 19.71
N HIS A 698 18.13 -7.71 20.99
CA HIS A 698 18.75 -8.88 21.61
C HIS A 698 18.27 -10.19 20.98
N THR A 699 16.98 -10.30 20.65
CA THR A 699 16.42 -11.48 19.99
C THR A 699 16.99 -11.66 18.58
N THR A 700 17.18 -10.56 17.83
CA THR A 700 17.81 -10.60 16.49
C THR A 700 19.31 -10.91 16.56
N GLN A 701 20.05 -10.38 17.54
CA GLN A 701 21.47 -10.70 17.72
C GLN A 701 21.70 -12.15 18.15
N VAL A 702 20.86 -12.69 19.04
CA VAL A 702 20.94 -14.10 19.45
C VAL A 702 20.64 -15.03 18.27
N GLN A 703 19.63 -14.74 17.45
CA GLN A 703 19.36 -15.52 16.23
C GLN A 703 20.48 -15.44 15.19
N GLN A 704 21.13 -14.28 15.04
CA GLN A 704 22.32 -14.15 14.19
C GLN A 704 23.52 -14.93 14.74
N HIS A 705 23.73 -14.97 16.05
CA HIS A 705 24.76 -15.78 16.70
C HIS A 705 24.50 -17.28 16.56
N TRP A 706 23.24 -17.73 16.64
CA TRP A 706 22.87 -19.13 16.39
C TRP A 706 23.08 -19.55 14.92
N LEU A 707 22.83 -18.66 13.96
CA LEU A 707 23.10 -18.92 12.55
C LEU A 707 24.60 -18.96 12.21
N LEU A 708 25.42 -18.16 12.89
CA LEU A 708 26.88 -18.22 12.79
C LEU A 708 27.49 -19.41 13.56
N GLY A 709 26.80 -19.93 14.59
CA GLY A 709 27.22 -21.11 15.35
C GLY A 709 26.97 -22.45 14.65
N ILE A 710 26.06 -22.51 13.68
CA ILE A 710 25.78 -23.73 12.90
C ILE A 710 26.79 -23.94 11.76
N SER A 711 27.62 -22.93 11.40
CA SER A 711 28.66 -23.09 10.37
C SER A 711 30.01 -23.60 10.89
N SER A 712 30.20 -23.80 12.20
CA SER A 712 31.50 -24.21 12.76
C SER A 712 31.63 -25.68 13.17
N GLU A 713 30.58 -26.50 13.11
CA GLU A 713 30.64 -27.92 13.54
C GLU A 713 30.38 -28.95 12.42
N SER A 714 30.33 -28.55 11.14
CA SER A 714 30.15 -29.49 10.01
C SER A 714 31.37 -29.62 9.08
N VAL A 715 32.57 -29.30 9.57
CA VAL A 715 33.84 -29.63 8.89
C VAL A 715 34.72 -30.44 9.83
N MET A 716 34.25 -31.63 10.18
CA MET A 716 35.09 -32.79 10.53
C MET A 716 34.19 -34.03 10.54
N PHE A 717 34.02 -34.67 9.38
CA PHE A 717 34.26 -36.09 9.12
C PHE A 717 33.98 -36.40 7.64
#